data_AF-A0A2J6H0N4-F1
#
_entry.id   AF-A0A2J6H0N4-F1
#
_cell.length_a   1.000
_cell.length_b   1.000
_cell.length_c   1.000
_cell.angle_alpha   90.00
_cell.angle_beta   90.00
_cell.angle_gamma   90.00
#
_symmetry.space_group_name_H-M   'P 1'
#
loop_
_entity.id
_entity.type
_entity.pdbx_description
1 polymer ?
#
loop_
_entity_poly.entity_id
_entity_poly.type
_entity_poly.pdbx_seq_one_letter_code
_entity_poly.pdbx_strand_id
1 'polypeptide(L)'
;MVGDFNSMDKEFKANVQQIGASANPMQHQTEALKARIFHGASIVELGFMGGGKTNSQNPGPEAFGKDERQDMRELAMINDVRTSTHATTAIHGLSGLQQGGYSSEAQEATMYELKKAIDFASDASTGGAVVFHTGEGQRSMYSNLKDKNGDPLFEFHRNEKDEEAHYLVDPDEKKMQAIKEDTKVYVPISKKDTDGEDMVVKDSNGNVIMDELTGSAMPIYDTDHNGDVIVKEKKFADFRKEEEEKLRKEGKDPYSSDNKKNILKSFYKLFAESNVQYQLGYARQHQKEYHDAIDKREKIVKTLKFYEDLKSKIPEEEWKEHFKKYAQPIAEFGLVEDDKQDPIEVLKRTLDRSTNTINYARELMVSGVKQAKQTYDAIDRMQLMEDFAKEEVTSRMAEAAVYAHEKTKQRIAEDKKLYGDNDPNYHSPLEKNPLYVSPEAWQPQDYGSHPDEIREFIKEARQKTYDELKESMHYTDSEARKIADQSIKATVDVGHMNNWRKHFIRKDGESLENYHKRFDKWLLNETEKLAEEGMIGHVHLSDNFGYHDEHLAVGQGNAPIQEFVERMRKHGVEEFINEAGSFNANSAMLDAWTHLGSPIYRVGSGGSGSELDAWGNVHQGYFGHTEPPRYVVGDYSPSDDFKGSPFYSGTPLE
;
A
#
# COMPACT_ATOMS: atom_id res chain seq x y z
N MET A 1 38.55 13.63 39.48
CA MET A 1 38.56 14.30 38.18
C MET A 1 37.11 14.37 37.73
N VAL A 2 36.48 15.52 37.96
CA VAL A 2 35.14 15.82 37.45
C VAL A 2 35.37 16.34 36.04
N GLY A 3 35.11 15.50 35.03
CA GLY A 3 35.22 15.88 33.63
C GLY A 3 34.05 16.77 33.26
N ASP A 4 34.36 17.86 32.56
CA ASP A 4 33.41 18.77 31.92
C ASP A 4 32.45 17.99 31.01
N PHE A 5 31.20 17.82 31.46
CA PHE A 5 30.08 17.32 30.65
C PHE A 5 29.33 18.45 29.92
N ASN A 6 29.68 19.72 30.16
CA ASN A 6 28.88 20.88 29.69
C ASN A 6 29.26 21.45 28.31
N SER A 7 30.34 20.98 27.66
CA SER A 7 30.79 21.55 26.38
C SER A 7 30.33 20.78 25.14
N MET A 8 29.96 19.49 25.26
CA MET A 8 29.45 18.69 24.13
C MET A 8 27.94 18.87 23.89
N ASP A 9 27.14 19.15 24.93
CA ASP A 9 25.68 19.34 24.83
C ASP A 9 25.24 20.61 24.06
N LYS A 10 26.18 21.51 23.73
CA LYS A 10 25.86 22.75 23.00
C LYS A 10 25.90 22.60 21.48
N GLU A 11 26.60 21.59 20.94
CA GLU A 11 26.77 21.42 19.49
C GLU A 11 25.52 20.83 18.81
N PHE A 12 24.70 20.09 19.56
CA PHE A 12 23.58 19.29 19.02
C PHE A 12 22.17 19.81 19.35
N LYS A 13 22.02 21.00 19.96
CA LYS A 13 20.69 21.65 20.12
C LYS A 13 20.25 22.35 18.84
N ALA A 14 19.06 22.00 18.32
CA ALA A 14 18.53 22.62 17.11
C ALA A 14 18.31 24.13 17.35
N ASN A 15 18.80 24.95 16.43
CA ASN A 15 18.58 26.39 16.49
C ASN A 15 17.18 26.76 15.96
N VAL A 16 16.72 28.00 16.19
CA VAL A 16 15.37 28.42 15.76
C VAL A 16 15.22 28.49 14.24
N GLN A 17 16.32 28.59 13.48
CA GLN A 17 16.34 28.59 12.01
C GLN A 17 16.24 27.17 11.41
N GLN A 18 16.36 26.14 12.24
CA GLN A 18 16.27 24.73 11.84
C GLN A 18 14.89 24.14 12.12
N ILE A 19 14.08 24.84 12.92
CA ILE A 19 12.74 24.40 13.33
C ILE A 19 11.71 25.27 12.60
N GLY A 20 11.02 24.65 11.65
CA GLY A 20 9.88 25.18 10.93
C GLY A 20 8.54 24.74 11.50
N ALA A 21 7.47 25.04 10.76
CA ALA A 21 6.12 24.63 11.12
C ALA A 21 5.27 24.36 9.88
N SER A 22 4.32 23.43 9.99
CA SER A 22 3.31 23.22 8.94
C SER A 22 2.29 24.36 8.93
N ALA A 23 1.91 24.79 7.74
CA ALA A 23 0.76 25.65 7.52
C ALA A 23 -0.52 24.84 7.75
N ASN A 24 -1.56 25.47 8.33
CA ASN A 24 -2.82 24.77 8.57
C ASN A 24 -3.44 24.35 7.22
N PRO A 25 -3.62 23.04 6.94
CA PRO A 25 -4.02 22.56 5.62
C PRO A 25 -5.51 22.79 5.31
N MET A 26 -6.30 23.20 6.31
CA MET A 26 -7.71 23.58 6.15
C MET A 26 -7.91 25.08 5.94
N GLN A 27 -6.84 25.88 6.06
CA GLN A 27 -6.89 27.32 5.84
C GLN A 27 -6.44 27.69 4.43
N HIS A 28 -6.69 28.95 4.08
CA HIS A 28 -6.13 29.55 2.89
C HIS A 28 -4.60 29.64 3.01
N GLN A 29 -3.86 28.95 2.14
CA GLN A 29 -2.42 28.73 2.32
C GLN A 29 -1.60 30.03 2.32
N THR A 30 -1.99 31.04 1.55
CA THR A 30 -1.32 32.36 1.59
C THR A 30 -1.41 33.03 2.96
N GLU A 31 -2.56 32.91 3.64
CA GLU A 31 -2.75 33.50 4.98
C GLU A 31 -2.06 32.65 6.06
N ALA A 32 -2.10 31.33 5.91
CA ALA A 32 -1.39 30.41 6.80
C ALA A 32 0.14 30.63 6.71
N LEU A 33 0.68 30.82 5.50
CA LEU A 33 2.09 31.16 5.27
C LEU A 33 2.46 32.47 5.96
N LYS A 34 1.69 33.55 5.74
CA LYS A 34 1.89 34.84 6.42
C LYS A 34 1.93 34.65 7.95
N ALA A 35 0.96 33.94 8.50
CA ALA A 35 0.88 33.70 9.94
C ALA A 35 2.14 32.98 10.47
N ARG A 36 2.63 31.94 9.77
CA ARG A 36 3.86 31.24 10.18
C ARG A 36 5.11 32.12 10.08
N ILE A 37 5.21 32.97 9.05
CA ILE A 37 6.29 33.96 8.94
C ILE A 37 6.24 34.93 10.13
N PHE A 38 5.06 35.45 10.49
CA PHE A 38 4.91 36.32 11.65
C PHE A 38 5.22 35.64 12.98
N HIS A 39 4.99 34.34 13.10
CA HIS A 39 5.40 33.59 14.27
C HIS A 39 6.93 33.40 14.35
N GLY A 40 7.66 33.64 13.25
CA GLY A 40 9.12 33.52 13.17
C GLY A 40 9.60 32.19 12.58
N ALA A 41 8.73 31.47 11.86
CA ALA A 41 9.12 30.24 11.18
C ALA A 41 10.10 30.56 10.03
N SER A 42 11.24 29.88 10.02
CA SER A 42 12.25 29.95 8.97
C SER A 42 12.00 28.94 7.84
N ILE A 43 11.19 27.92 8.13
CA ILE A 43 10.77 26.88 7.20
C ILE A 43 9.26 26.68 7.37
N VAL A 44 8.51 26.67 6.28
CA VAL A 44 7.06 26.49 6.29
C VAL A 44 6.65 25.42 5.28
N GLU A 45 6.02 24.36 5.76
CA GLU A 45 5.41 23.38 4.86
C GLU A 45 3.99 23.81 4.50
N LEU A 46 3.69 23.84 3.19
CA LEU A 46 2.35 24.13 2.67
C LEU A 46 1.61 22.81 2.45
N GLY A 47 0.48 22.61 3.14
CA GLY A 47 -0.26 21.34 3.11
C GLY A 47 -1.68 21.47 2.59
N PHE A 48 -2.25 20.36 2.12
CA PHE A 48 -3.59 20.32 1.56
C PHE A 48 -4.41 19.14 2.09
N MET A 49 -5.69 19.37 2.40
CA MET A 49 -6.64 18.28 2.69
C MET A 49 -7.46 17.87 1.47
N GLY A 50 -7.70 18.79 0.53
CA GLY A 50 -8.58 18.52 -0.61
C GLY A 50 -7.90 17.79 -1.76
N GLY A 51 -8.53 16.72 -2.23
CA GLY A 51 -8.19 16.02 -3.48
C GLY A 51 -9.28 16.18 -4.56
N GLY A 52 -8.92 15.95 -5.83
CA GLY A 52 -9.84 16.07 -6.95
C GLY A 52 -10.22 17.52 -7.24
N LYS A 53 -11.52 17.82 -7.31
CA LYS A 53 -12.02 19.20 -7.49
C LYS A 53 -12.05 19.92 -6.14
N THR A 54 -11.19 20.93 -6.01
CA THR A 54 -11.03 21.71 -4.77
C THR A 54 -11.73 23.07 -4.87
N ASN A 55 -11.89 23.73 -3.73
CA ASN A 55 -12.47 25.07 -3.60
C ASN A 55 -11.99 25.75 -2.31
N SER A 56 -12.50 26.94 -1.99
CA SER A 56 -12.08 27.69 -0.79
C SER A 56 -12.40 27.02 0.55
N GLN A 57 -13.34 26.07 0.61
CA GLN A 57 -13.70 25.33 1.83
C GLN A 57 -12.90 24.03 1.96
N ASN A 58 -12.46 23.46 0.84
CA ASN A 58 -11.60 22.28 0.80
C ASN A 58 -10.41 22.59 -0.12
N PRO A 59 -9.44 23.39 0.35
CA PRO A 59 -8.35 23.86 -0.48
C PRO A 59 -7.45 22.70 -0.90
N GLY A 60 -7.05 22.73 -2.17
CA GLY A 60 -6.02 21.88 -2.72
C GLY A 60 -5.16 22.68 -3.69
N PRO A 61 -4.10 22.08 -4.27
CA PRO A 61 -3.12 22.80 -5.08
C PRO A 61 -3.76 23.67 -6.16
N GLU A 62 -4.71 23.13 -6.92
CA GLU A 62 -5.39 23.82 -8.05
C GLU A 62 -6.40 24.90 -7.65
N ALA A 63 -6.69 25.08 -6.35
CA ALA A 63 -7.55 26.17 -5.89
C ALA A 63 -6.86 27.54 -5.97
N PHE A 64 -5.52 27.56 -6.01
CA PHE A 64 -4.70 28.77 -6.02
C PHE A 64 -4.28 29.14 -7.46
N GLY A 65 -4.62 30.35 -7.87
CA GLY A 65 -4.30 30.88 -9.20
C GLY A 65 -2.82 31.21 -9.37
N LYS A 66 -2.38 31.47 -10.62
CA LYS A 66 -0.97 31.74 -10.94
C LYS A 66 -0.40 32.92 -10.15
N ASP A 67 -1.12 34.04 -10.11
CA ASP A 67 -0.66 35.27 -9.44
C ASP A 67 -0.53 35.05 -7.93
N GLU A 68 -1.46 34.31 -7.33
CA GLU A 68 -1.44 34.00 -5.91
C GLU A 68 -0.31 33.04 -5.52
N ARG A 69 -0.02 32.05 -6.37
CA ARG A 69 1.16 31.19 -6.22
C ARG A 69 2.44 32.01 -6.29
N GLN A 70 2.52 32.94 -7.24
CA GLN A 70 3.64 33.87 -7.36
C GLN A 70 3.81 34.72 -6.10
N ASP A 71 2.72 35.29 -5.57
CA ASP A 71 2.73 36.07 -4.34
C ASP A 71 3.21 35.26 -3.13
N MET A 72 2.79 33.98 -3.01
CA MET A 72 3.28 33.08 -1.94
C MET A 72 4.79 32.87 -2.03
N ARG A 73 5.31 32.62 -3.24
CA ARG A 73 6.74 32.43 -3.47
C ARG A 73 7.53 33.69 -3.15
N GLU A 74 7.10 34.84 -3.64
CA GLU A 74 7.75 36.13 -3.38
C GLU A 74 7.73 36.48 -1.90
N LEU A 75 6.60 36.25 -1.22
CA LEU A 75 6.50 36.44 0.22
C LEU A 75 7.52 35.58 0.97
N ALA A 76 7.66 34.30 0.61
CA ALA A 76 8.66 33.41 1.20
C ALA A 76 10.08 33.92 0.92
N MET A 77 10.39 34.30 -0.33
CA MET A 77 11.70 34.81 -0.73
C MET A 77 12.10 36.11 -0.03
N ILE A 78 11.18 37.07 0.10
CA ILE A 78 11.44 38.37 0.76
C ILE A 78 11.75 38.20 2.25
N ASN A 79 11.18 37.16 2.88
CA ASN A 79 11.39 36.86 4.29
C ASN A 79 12.46 35.79 4.54
N ASP A 80 13.21 35.38 3.52
CA ASP A 80 14.21 34.30 3.58
C ASP A 80 13.64 32.99 4.18
N VAL A 81 12.37 32.69 3.90
CA VAL A 81 11.66 31.51 4.38
C VAL A 81 11.75 30.39 3.34
N ARG A 82 12.22 29.23 3.79
CA ARG A 82 12.19 28.00 2.98
C ARG A 82 10.81 27.38 3.05
N THR A 83 10.37 26.78 1.95
CA THR A 83 9.08 26.09 1.93
C THR A 83 9.21 24.68 1.35
N SER A 84 8.33 23.80 1.79
CA SER A 84 8.07 22.47 1.22
C SER A 84 6.58 22.36 0.90
N THR A 85 6.16 21.27 0.28
CA THR A 85 4.76 21.03 -0.04
C THR A 85 4.35 19.63 0.37
N HIS A 86 3.30 19.52 1.18
CA HIS A 86 2.65 18.26 1.48
C HIS A 86 1.48 18.04 0.53
N ALA A 87 1.52 16.95 -0.24
CA ALA A 87 0.41 16.58 -1.11
C ALA A 87 -0.85 16.24 -0.30
N THR A 88 -2.00 16.09 -0.96
CA THR A 88 -3.24 15.77 -0.24
C THR A 88 -3.11 14.47 0.55
N THR A 89 -3.61 14.47 1.78
CA THR A 89 -3.72 13.27 2.63
C THR A 89 -4.63 12.19 2.03
N ALA A 90 -5.39 12.52 0.98
CA ALA A 90 -6.14 11.56 0.18
C ALA A 90 -5.26 10.64 -0.68
N ILE A 91 -3.95 10.90 -0.79
CA ILE A 91 -3.00 9.94 -1.37
C ILE A 91 -2.66 8.90 -0.31
N HIS A 92 -3.19 7.69 -0.49
CA HIS A 92 -2.88 6.51 0.31
C HIS A 92 -1.98 5.57 -0.51
N GLY A 93 -0.73 5.98 -0.73
CA GLY A 93 0.22 5.26 -1.58
C GLY A 93 0.05 5.46 -3.09
N LEU A 94 1.03 4.95 -3.86
CA LEU A 94 1.10 5.11 -5.33
C LEU A 94 0.91 3.81 -6.12
N SER A 95 0.76 2.68 -5.45
CA SER A 95 0.49 1.38 -6.09
C SER A 95 -0.93 1.24 -6.63
N GLY A 96 -1.86 2.10 -6.20
CA GLY A 96 -3.26 2.06 -6.60
C GLY A 96 -4.10 1.04 -5.85
N LEU A 97 -3.71 0.71 -4.61
CA LEU A 97 -4.45 -0.19 -3.73
C LEU A 97 -5.91 0.28 -3.54
N GLN A 98 -6.83 -0.67 -3.64
CA GLN A 98 -8.27 -0.51 -3.44
C GLN A 98 -8.83 -1.71 -2.69
N GLN A 99 -10.12 -1.65 -2.32
CA GLN A 99 -10.79 -2.78 -1.72
C GLN A 99 -10.79 -3.99 -2.68
N GLY A 100 -10.03 -5.04 -2.32
CA GLY A 100 -9.98 -6.31 -3.07
C GLY A 100 -8.88 -6.43 -4.12
N GLY A 101 -8.01 -5.41 -4.28
CA GLY A 101 -6.92 -5.47 -5.24
C GLY A 101 -6.32 -4.11 -5.56
N TYR A 102 -5.80 -3.97 -6.77
CA TYR A 102 -5.18 -2.75 -7.27
C TYR A 102 -5.93 -2.23 -8.50
N SER A 103 -5.89 -0.93 -8.73
CA SER A 103 -6.55 -0.29 -9.86
C SER A 103 -5.62 0.71 -10.53
N SER A 104 -5.45 0.57 -11.85
CA SER A 104 -4.72 1.56 -12.66
C SER A 104 -5.42 2.93 -12.65
N GLU A 105 -6.74 2.96 -12.51
CA GLU A 105 -7.49 4.23 -12.41
C GLU A 105 -7.19 4.93 -11.08
N ALA A 106 -7.15 4.17 -9.97
CA ALA A 106 -6.79 4.73 -8.67
C ALA A 106 -5.34 5.20 -8.64
N GLN A 107 -4.43 4.41 -9.22
CA GLN A 107 -3.02 4.78 -9.39
C GLN A 107 -2.85 6.06 -10.20
N GLU A 108 -3.57 6.19 -11.32
CA GLU A 108 -3.50 7.41 -12.13
C GLU A 108 -4.10 8.61 -11.40
N ALA A 109 -5.18 8.42 -10.64
CA ALA A 109 -5.77 9.46 -9.81
C ALA A 109 -4.80 9.95 -8.72
N THR A 110 -4.10 9.07 -8.01
CA THR A 110 -3.10 9.47 -7.02
C THR A 110 -1.90 10.15 -7.67
N MET A 111 -1.47 9.68 -8.85
CA MET A 111 -0.43 10.34 -9.62
C MET A 111 -0.82 11.75 -10.08
N TYR A 112 -2.08 11.99 -10.47
CA TYR A 112 -2.53 13.35 -10.77
C TYR A 112 -2.47 14.25 -9.54
N GLU A 113 -2.89 13.78 -8.38
CA GLU A 113 -2.82 14.58 -7.14
C GLU A 113 -1.36 14.90 -6.76
N LEU A 114 -0.44 13.95 -6.92
CA LEU A 114 0.99 14.20 -6.70
C LEU A 114 1.55 15.20 -7.72
N LYS A 115 1.21 15.06 -9.00
CA LYS A 115 1.63 16.02 -10.05
C LYS A 115 1.09 17.42 -9.80
N LYS A 116 -0.15 17.56 -9.32
CA LYS A 116 -0.72 18.86 -8.91
C LYS A 116 0.07 19.49 -7.77
N ALA A 117 0.50 18.70 -6.79
CA ALA A 117 1.34 19.17 -5.69
C ALA A 117 2.72 19.60 -6.20
N ILE A 118 3.33 18.84 -7.13
CA ILE A 118 4.60 19.22 -7.78
C ILE A 118 4.47 20.52 -8.56
N ASP A 119 3.38 20.68 -9.34
CA ASP A 119 3.12 21.92 -10.08
C ASP A 119 2.97 23.11 -9.14
N PHE A 120 2.21 22.94 -8.06
CA PHE A 120 2.09 23.97 -7.02
C PHE A 120 3.42 24.30 -6.36
N ALA A 121 4.20 23.30 -5.94
CA ALA A 121 5.51 23.51 -5.34
C ALA A 121 6.43 24.27 -6.30
N SER A 122 6.43 23.91 -7.59
CA SER A 122 7.23 24.59 -8.60
C SER A 122 6.91 26.08 -8.71
N ASP A 123 5.64 26.47 -8.58
CA ASP A 123 5.18 27.84 -8.75
C ASP A 123 5.19 28.67 -7.47
N ALA A 124 4.82 28.07 -6.34
CA ALA A 124 4.48 28.75 -5.10
C ALA A 124 5.52 28.58 -3.99
N SER A 125 6.37 27.55 -4.08
CA SER A 125 7.36 27.25 -3.06
C SER A 125 8.75 27.78 -3.42
N THR A 126 9.68 27.72 -2.47
CA THR A 126 11.11 27.96 -2.67
C THR A 126 11.89 26.66 -2.88
N GLY A 127 11.18 25.54 -3.09
CA GLY A 127 11.75 24.24 -3.44
C GLY A 127 11.40 23.10 -2.48
N GLY A 128 12.32 22.14 -2.39
CA GLY A 128 12.32 21.12 -1.35
C GLY A 128 11.39 19.94 -1.59
N ALA A 129 10.97 19.33 -0.48
CA ALA A 129 10.16 18.12 -0.49
C ALA A 129 8.76 18.37 -1.07
N VAL A 130 8.32 17.42 -1.90
CA VAL A 130 6.91 17.19 -2.21
C VAL A 130 6.51 15.88 -1.53
N VAL A 131 5.90 16.01 -0.35
CA VAL A 131 5.62 14.90 0.57
C VAL A 131 4.33 14.18 0.19
N PHE A 132 4.31 12.85 0.30
CA PHE A 132 3.11 12.04 0.17
C PHE A 132 3.18 10.81 1.09
N HIS A 133 2.03 10.33 1.55
CA HIS A 133 1.99 9.14 2.40
C HIS A 133 2.09 7.85 1.59
N THR A 134 2.88 6.91 2.08
CA THR A 134 2.92 5.54 1.59
C THR A 134 1.83 4.68 2.23
N GLY A 135 1.38 3.65 1.52
CA GLY A 135 0.36 2.72 1.99
C GLY A 135 0.06 1.68 0.90
N GLU A 136 1.07 0.91 0.53
CA GLU A 136 1.10 0.22 -0.76
C GLU A 136 0.44 -1.16 -0.75
N GLY A 137 0.05 -1.65 0.42
CA GLY A 137 -0.52 -2.98 0.55
C GLY A 137 -0.86 -3.36 1.98
N GLN A 138 -1.64 -4.42 2.13
CA GLN A 138 -1.87 -5.03 3.44
C GLN A 138 -0.71 -5.96 3.79
N ARG A 139 -0.28 -5.95 5.06
CA ARG A 139 0.73 -6.90 5.54
C ARG A 139 0.34 -7.51 6.88
N SER A 140 0.95 -8.65 7.15
CA SER A 140 1.07 -9.17 8.51
C SER A 140 2.20 -8.45 9.23
N MET A 141 2.00 -8.08 10.49
CA MET A 141 3.06 -7.57 11.35
C MET A 141 3.87 -8.71 11.98
N TYR A 142 3.22 -9.86 12.21
CA TYR A 142 3.82 -10.98 12.93
C TYR A 142 4.92 -11.70 12.15
N SER A 143 4.66 -12.16 10.92
CA SER A 143 5.65 -12.95 10.17
C SER A 143 6.64 -12.10 9.37
N ASN A 144 6.24 -10.89 8.96
CA ASN A 144 7.08 -10.02 8.13
C ASN A 144 8.08 -9.19 8.96
N LEU A 145 7.82 -8.93 10.25
CA LEU A 145 8.65 -8.06 11.08
C LEU A 145 9.26 -8.82 12.24
N LYS A 146 10.47 -9.33 12.00
CA LYS A 146 11.21 -10.18 12.95
C LYS A 146 12.48 -9.51 13.42
N ASP A 147 12.90 -9.83 14.64
CA ASP A 147 14.20 -9.44 15.15
C ASP A 147 15.32 -10.29 14.51
N LYS A 148 16.56 -9.95 14.85
CA LYS A 148 17.75 -10.66 14.37
C LYS A 148 17.81 -12.15 14.72
N ASN A 149 17.02 -12.62 15.68
CA ASN A 149 16.92 -14.02 16.06
C ASN A 149 15.77 -14.74 15.33
N GLY A 150 14.97 -14.00 14.56
CA GLY A 150 13.79 -14.51 13.87
C GLY A 150 12.51 -14.46 14.70
N ASP A 151 12.54 -13.85 15.90
CA ASP A 151 11.37 -13.70 16.75
C ASP A 151 10.51 -12.52 16.28
N PRO A 152 9.17 -12.61 16.32
CA PRO A 152 8.30 -11.51 15.92
C PRO A 152 8.52 -10.29 16.83
N LEU A 153 8.66 -9.11 16.23
CA LEU A 153 8.78 -7.84 16.96
C LEU A 153 7.42 -7.19 17.18
N PHE A 154 6.48 -7.40 16.27
CA PHE A 154 5.19 -6.73 16.23
C PHE A 154 4.04 -7.70 16.04
N GLU A 155 2.87 -7.31 16.55
CA GLU A 155 1.58 -7.95 16.27
C GLU A 155 0.50 -6.89 16.06
N PHE A 156 -0.34 -7.08 15.04
CA PHE A 156 -1.47 -6.22 14.74
C PHE A 156 -2.58 -6.39 15.80
N HIS A 157 -2.82 -7.63 16.21
CA HIS A 157 -3.68 -8.01 17.34
C HIS A 157 -3.16 -9.28 18.02
N ARG A 158 -3.62 -9.55 19.25
CA ARG A 158 -3.14 -10.65 20.11
C ARG A 158 -3.18 -12.05 19.49
N ASN A 159 -4.09 -12.28 18.55
CA ASN A 159 -4.28 -13.56 17.88
C ASN A 159 -3.71 -13.58 16.45
N GLU A 160 -2.96 -12.56 16.02
CA GLU A 160 -2.51 -12.46 14.62
C GLU A 160 -1.72 -13.69 14.20
N LYS A 161 -0.92 -14.30 15.09
CA LYS A 161 -0.21 -15.55 14.81
C LYS A 161 -1.11 -16.66 14.23
N ASP A 162 -2.34 -16.79 14.72
CA ASP A 162 -3.26 -17.86 14.36
C ASP A 162 -4.27 -17.43 13.28
N GLU A 163 -4.42 -16.11 13.05
CA GLU A 163 -5.39 -15.49 12.14
C GLU A 163 -4.71 -14.72 10.99
N GLU A 164 -3.38 -14.79 10.89
CA GLU A 164 -2.53 -14.07 9.95
C GLU A 164 -2.99 -14.31 8.51
N ALA A 165 -3.02 -13.24 7.72
CA ALA A 165 -3.37 -13.27 6.31
C ALA A 165 -2.14 -12.95 5.45
N HIS A 166 -1.94 -13.76 4.42
CA HIS A 166 -0.94 -13.57 3.38
C HIS A 166 -1.63 -13.25 2.07
N TYR A 167 -1.03 -12.38 1.26
CA TYR A 167 -1.68 -11.86 0.06
C TYR A 167 -0.91 -12.22 -1.20
N LEU A 168 -1.62 -12.81 -2.16
CA LEU A 168 -1.16 -12.99 -3.53
C LEU A 168 -1.90 -12.02 -4.45
N VAL A 169 -1.22 -11.55 -5.48
CA VAL A 169 -1.81 -10.66 -6.49
C VAL A 169 -1.60 -11.28 -7.86
N ASP A 170 -2.68 -11.31 -8.64
CA ASP A 170 -2.61 -11.53 -10.08
C ASP A 170 -2.26 -10.19 -10.76
N PRO A 171 -1.07 -10.04 -11.38
CA PRO A 171 -0.66 -8.77 -12.00
C PRO A 171 -1.55 -8.32 -13.17
N ASP A 172 -2.16 -9.26 -13.90
CA ASP A 172 -2.96 -8.95 -15.08
C ASP A 172 -4.36 -8.49 -14.68
N GLU A 173 -4.99 -9.20 -13.74
CA GLU A 173 -6.32 -8.85 -13.23
C GLU A 173 -6.27 -7.81 -12.11
N LYS A 174 -5.08 -7.56 -11.55
CA LYS A 174 -4.84 -6.73 -10.36
C LYS A 174 -5.70 -7.12 -9.16
N LYS A 175 -6.12 -8.39 -9.09
CA LYS A 175 -6.94 -8.93 -7.99
C LYS A 175 -6.07 -9.54 -6.92
N MET A 176 -6.43 -9.27 -5.67
CA MET A 176 -5.76 -9.82 -4.51
C MET A 176 -6.50 -11.03 -3.95
N GLN A 177 -5.75 -12.03 -3.50
CA GLN A 177 -6.24 -13.23 -2.85
C GLN A 177 -5.58 -13.36 -1.49
N ALA A 178 -6.40 -13.41 -0.44
CA ALA A 178 -5.94 -13.59 0.93
C ALA A 178 -5.94 -15.08 1.30
N ILE A 179 -4.85 -15.55 1.88
CA ILE A 179 -4.70 -16.89 2.42
C ILE A 179 -4.41 -16.74 3.91
N LYS A 180 -5.37 -17.14 4.75
CA LYS A 180 -5.22 -17.08 6.20
C LYS A 180 -4.63 -18.36 6.76
N GLU A 181 -3.93 -18.26 7.89
CA GLU A 181 -3.39 -19.42 8.62
C GLU A 181 -4.44 -20.49 8.94
N ASP A 182 -5.67 -20.07 9.24
CA ASP A 182 -6.81 -20.93 9.56
C ASP A 182 -7.57 -21.45 8.33
N THR A 183 -7.15 -21.07 7.11
CA THR A 183 -7.78 -21.53 5.86
C THR A 183 -7.64 -23.05 5.76
N LYS A 184 -8.78 -23.72 5.54
CA LYS A 184 -8.87 -25.17 5.43
C LYS A 184 -9.17 -25.58 4.00
N VAL A 185 -8.48 -26.61 3.54
CA VAL A 185 -8.80 -27.35 2.31
C VAL A 185 -9.00 -28.81 2.64
N TYR A 186 -9.96 -29.46 1.98
CA TYR A 186 -10.17 -30.89 2.08
C TYR A 186 -9.53 -31.56 0.87
N VAL A 187 -8.48 -32.34 1.10
CA VAL A 187 -7.72 -33.00 0.05
C VAL A 187 -8.04 -34.50 0.07
N PRO A 188 -8.38 -35.11 -1.07
CA PRO A 188 -8.64 -36.56 -1.13
C PRO A 188 -7.37 -37.37 -0.84
N ILE A 189 -7.52 -38.50 -0.15
CA ILE A 189 -6.41 -39.40 0.15
C ILE A 189 -6.21 -40.36 -1.02
N SER A 190 -5.01 -40.34 -1.61
CA SER A 190 -4.61 -41.31 -2.63
C SER A 190 -4.45 -42.70 -2.02
N LYS A 191 -4.95 -43.71 -2.72
CA LYS A 191 -4.75 -45.12 -2.39
C LYS A 191 -3.29 -45.50 -2.63
N LYS A 192 -2.68 -46.18 -1.66
CA LYS A 192 -1.29 -46.63 -1.75
C LYS A 192 -1.18 -48.06 -2.27
N ASP A 193 -0.12 -48.37 -3.01
CA ASP A 193 0.24 -49.74 -3.40
C ASP A 193 1.00 -50.47 -2.28
N THR A 194 1.49 -51.69 -2.58
CA THR A 194 2.24 -52.52 -1.62
C THR A 194 3.59 -51.92 -1.20
N ASP A 195 4.14 -51.02 -2.02
CA ASP A 195 5.42 -50.37 -1.79
C ASP A 195 5.25 -49.00 -1.10
N GLY A 196 3.99 -48.57 -0.89
CA GLY A 196 3.64 -47.31 -0.22
C GLY A 196 3.54 -46.12 -1.18
N GLU A 197 3.58 -46.35 -2.49
CA GLU A 197 3.48 -45.33 -3.53
C GLU A 197 2.03 -45.05 -3.92
N ASP A 198 1.74 -43.85 -4.40
CA ASP A 198 0.38 -43.50 -4.85
C ASP A 198 -0.02 -44.32 -6.08
N MET A 199 -1.14 -45.03 -5.99
CA MET A 199 -1.74 -45.72 -7.12
C MET A 199 -2.27 -44.69 -8.12
N VAL A 200 -1.92 -44.88 -9.39
CA VAL A 200 -2.33 -44.01 -10.50
C VAL A 200 -3.15 -44.78 -11.54
N VAL A 201 -4.03 -44.09 -12.24
CA VAL A 201 -4.81 -44.66 -13.33
C VAL A 201 -3.88 -45.00 -14.50
N LYS A 202 -4.03 -46.21 -15.05
CA LYS A 202 -3.27 -46.70 -16.20
C LYS A 202 -4.20 -47.08 -17.36
N ASP A 203 -3.73 -46.88 -18.57
CA ASP A 203 -4.43 -47.29 -19.80
C ASP A 203 -4.39 -48.82 -20.00
N SER A 204 -5.03 -49.32 -21.06
CA SER A 204 -5.05 -50.75 -21.40
C SER A 204 -3.67 -51.34 -21.73
N ASN A 205 -2.68 -50.49 -22.00
CA ASN A 205 -1.30 -50.89 -22.30
C ASN A 205 -0.37 -50.75 -21.07
N GLY A 206 -0.91 -50.32 -19.93
CA GLY A 206 -0.17 -50.11 -18.69
C GLY A 206 0.53 -48.76 -18.57
N ASN A 207 0.32 -47.83 -19.50
CA ASN A 207 0.87 -46.48 -19.41
C ASN A 207 0.09 -45.64 -18.41
N VAL A 208 0.77 -44.79 -17.66
CA VAL A 208 0.12 -43.86 -16.71
C VAL A 208 -0.68 -42.83 -17.48
N ILE A 209 -1.95 -42.65 -17.09
CA ILE A 209 -2.79 -41.59 -17.63
C ILE A 209 -2.45 -40.30 -16.89
N MET A 210 -2.02 -39.30 -17.67
CA MET A 210 -1.71 -37.96 -17.18
C MET A 210 -2.92 -37.06 -17.39
N ASP A 211 -3.20 -36.19 -16.43
CA ASP A 211 -4.20 -35.15 -16.57
C ASP A 211 -3.69 -34.08 -17.55
N GLU A 212 -4.45 -33.83 -18.62
CA GLU A 212 -4.04 -32.97 -19.73
C GLU A 212 -3.82 -31.51 -19.34
N LEU A 213 -4.43 -31.03 -18.25
CA LEU A 213 -4.32 -29.64 -17.82
C LEU A 213 -3.16 -29.44 -16.82
N THR A 214 -3.00 -30.38 -15.90
CA THR A 214 -1.98 -30.29 -14.84
C THR A 214 -0.66 -30.96 -15.21
N GLY A 215 -0.67 -31.87 -16.19
CA GLY A 215 0.46 -32.73 -16.51
C GLY A 215 0.78 -33.76 -15.41
N SER A 216 -0.08 -33.90 -14.40
CA SER A 216 0.12 -34.81 -13.28
C SER A 216 -0.50 -36.18 -13.54
N ALA A 217 0.07 -37.24 -12.98
CA ALA A 217 -0.55 -38.56 -13.02
C ALA A 217 -1.89 -38.54 -12.27
N MET A 218 -2.93 -39.16 -12.83
CA MET A 218 -4.25 -39.21 -12.19
C MET A 218 -4.24 -40.21 -11.02
N PRO A 219 -4.37 -39.76 -9.76
CA PRO A 219 -4.37 -40.68 -8.62
C PRO A 219 -5.68 -41.45 -8.51
N ILE A 220 -5.60 -42.66 -7.94
CA ILE A 220 -6.77 -43.43 -7.49
C ILE A 220 -6.98 -43.07 -6.01
N TYR A 221 -8.15 -42.54 -5.68
CA TYR A 221 -8.45 -42.17 -4.29
C TYR A 221 -8.95 -43.35 -3.46
N ASP A 222 -8.70 -43.30 -2.16
CA ASP A 222 -9.21 -44.26 -1.19
C ASP A 222 -10.68 -43.98 -0.88
N THR A 223 -11.44 -45.03 -0.57
CA THR A 223 -12.89 -44.97 -0.36
C THR A 223 -13.30 -45.68 0.92
N ASP A 224 -14.31 -45.16 1.61
CA ASP A 224 -14.87 -45.80 2.79
C ASP A 224 -15.74 -47.02 2.44
N HIS A 225 -16.39 -47.61 3.46
CA HIS A 225 -17.25 -48.78 3.29
C HIS A 225 -18.52 -48.52 2.46
N ASN A 226 -18.91 -47.26 2.28
CA ASN A 226 -20.04 -46.83 1.44
C ASN A 226 -19.60 -46.48 0.01
N GLY A 227 -18.29 -46.44 -0.25
CA GLY A 227 -17.72 -46.03 -1.53
C GLY A 227 -17.47 -44.53 -1.64
N ASP A 228 -17.60 -43.77 -0.54
CA ASP A 228 -17.35 -42.33 -0.51
C ASP A 228 -15.84 -42.06 -0.45
N VAL A 229 -15.37 -41.06 -1.20
CA VAL A 229 -13.94 -40.68 -1.22
C VAL A 229 -13.52 -40.16 0.15
N ILE A 230 -12.45 -40.74 0.71
CA ILE A 230 -11.89 -40.31 1.98
C ILE A 230 -11.09 -39.03 1.77
N VAL A 231 -11.43 -37.99 2.52
CA VAL A 231 -10.73 -36.70 2.51
C VAL A 231 -10.03 -36.42 3.83
N LYS A 232 -8.94 -35.66 3.77
CA LYS A 232 -8.21 -35.14 4.92
C LYS A 232 -8.28 -33.62 4.95
N GLU A 233 -8.61 -33.05 6.11
CA GLU A 233 -8.48 -31.60 6.35
C GLU A 233 -7.00 -31.22 6.37
N LYS A 234 -6.63 -30.21 5.58
CA LYS A 234 -5.31 -29.59 5.60
C LYS A 234 -5.47 -28.08 5.83
N LYS A 235 -4.86 -27.58 6.91
CA LYS A 235 -4.81 -26.15 7.20
C LYS A 235 -3.58 -25.52 6.56
N PHE A 236 -3.65 -24.23 6.22
CA PHE A 236 -2.50 -23.51 5.68
C PHE A 236 -1.31 -23.50 6.65
N ALA A 237 -1.56 -23.25 7.95
CA ALA A 237 -0.50 -23.24 8.96
C ALA A 237 0.32 -24.54 9.01
N ASP A 238 -0.35 -25.69 8.89
CA ASP A 238 0.30 -27.00 8.90
C ASP A 238 1.03 -27.25 7.57
N PHE A 239 0.41 -26.91 6.44
CA PHE A 239 1.03 -27.00 5.11
C PHE A 239 2.30 -26.15 5.00
N ARG A 240 2.25 -24.89 5.46
CA ARG A 240 3.38 -23.97 5.47
C ARG A 240 4.54 -24.57 6.27
N LYS A 241 4.30 -25.05 7.49
CA LYS A 241 5.35 -25.66 8.33
C LYS A 241 6.01 -26.87 7.65
N GLU A 242 5.23 -27.74 7.03
CA GLU A 242 5.74 -28.90 6.28
C GLU A 242 6.67 -28.46 5.13
N GLU A 243 6.26 -27.48 4.33
CA GLU A 243 7.05 -26.98 3.21
C GLU A 243 8.29 -26.18 3.67
N GLU A 244 8.18 -25.38 4.73
CA GLU A 244 9.32 -24.68 5.31
C GLU A 244 10.37 -25.65 5.84
N GLU A 245 9.98 -26.71 6.53
CA GLU A 245 10.90 -27.75 7.00
C GLU A 245 11.59 -28.48 5.85
N LYS A 246 10.85 -28.74 4.76
CA LYS A 246 11.41 -29.32 3.54
C LYS A 246 12.46 -28.41 2.92
N LEU A 247 12.17 -27.11 2.77
CA LEU A 247 13.12 -26.12 2.25
C LEU A 247 14.36 -26.01 3.15
N ARG A 248 14.19 -26.02 4.48
CA ARG A 248 15.32 -26.03 5.43
C ARG A 248 16.19 -27.28 5.27
N LYS A 249 15.61 -28.47 5.06
CA LYS A 249 16.36 -29.71 4.78
C LYS A 249 17.12 -29.65 3.45
N GLU A 250 16.61 -28.89 2.48
CA GLU A 250 17.28 -28.61 1.21
C GLU A 250 18.32 -27.48 1.29
N GLY A 251 18.50 -26.85 2.46
CA GLY A 251 19.43 -25.72 2.65
C GLY A 251 18.95 -24.40 2.04
N LYS A 252 17.65 -24.27 1.75
CA LYS A 252 17.03 -23.06 1.21
C LYS A 252 16.39 -22.23 2.33
N ASP A 253 16.40 -20.92 2.17
CA ASP A 253 15.69 -20.01 3.08
C ASP A 253 14.18 -20.00 2.74
N PRO A 254 13.31 -20.55 3.62
CA PRO A 254 11.87 -20.52 3.39
C PRO A 254 11.28 -19.11 3.33
N TYR A 255 11.97 -18.12 3.90
CA TYR A 255 11.48 -16.74 4.00
C TYR A 255 11.92 -15.84 2.84
N SER A 256 12.73 -16.35 1.91
CA SER A 256 12.98 -15.65 0.65
C SER A 256 11.66 -15.42 -0.11
N SER A 257 11.53 -14.28 -0.79
CA SER A 257 10.30 -13.90 -1.52
C SER A 257 9.83 -15.03 -2.45
N ASP A 258 10.73 -15.64 -3.22
CA ASP A 258 10.39 -16.73 -4.14
C ASP A 258 9.82 -17.96 -3.42
N ASN A 259 10.42 -18.37 -2.29
CA ASN A 259 9.93 -19.53 -1.55
C ASN A 259 8.61 -19.23 -0.84
N LYS A 260 8.46 -18.06 -0.21
CA LYS A 260 7.20 -17.62 0.40
C LYS A 260 6.08 -17.60 -0.64
N LYS A 261 6.35 -17.01 -1.81
CA LYS A 261 5.46 -17.00 -2.98
C LYS A 261 5.07 -18.41 -3.40
N ASN A 262 6.04 -19.31 -3.55
CA ASN A 262 5.78 -20.68 -4.01
C ASN A 262 4.97 -21.50 -3.01
N ILE A 263 5.19 -21.34 -1.70
CA ILE A 263 4.37 -21.98 -0.66
C ILE A 263 2.93 -21.50 -0.77
N LEU A 264 2.71 -20.18 -0.83
CA LEU A 264 1.38 -19.59 -0.93
C LEU A 264 0.66 -20.03 -2.21
N LYS A 265 1.34 -19.97 -3.36
CA LYS A 265 0.80 -20.44 -4.65
C LYS A 265 0.44 -21.91 -4.61
N SER A 266 1.27 -22.75 -3.99
CA SER A 266 1.02 -24.19 -3.90
C SER A 266 -0.20 -24.49 -3.04
N PHE A 267 -0.38 -23.77 -1.93
CA PHE A 267 -1.60 -23.92 -1.12
C PHE A 267 -2.84 -23.39 -1.84
N TYR A 268 -2.74 -22.22 -2.47
CA TYR A 268 -3.84 -21.66 -3.25
C TYR A 268 -4.23 -22.56 -4.42
N LYS A 269 -3.26 -23.23 -5.05
CA LYS A 269 -3.49 -24.28 -6.04
C LYS A 269 -4.32 -25.41 -5.47
N LEU A 270 -3.99 -25.95 -4.29
CA LEU A 270 -4.81 -26.98 -3.63
C LEU A 270 -6.25 -26.51 -3.37
N PHE A 271 -6.42 -25.26 -2.95
CA PHE A 271 -7.73 -24.66 -2.72
C PHE A 271 -8.55 -24.58 -4.02
N ALA A 272 -7.94 -24.04 -5.08
CA ALA A 272 -8.58 -23.85 -6.38
C ALA A 272 -8.80 -25.16 -7.16
N GLU A 273 -7.97 -26.18 -6.91
CA GLU A 273 -7.99 -27.45 -7.64
C GLU A 273 -9.33 -28.16 -7.53
N SER A 274 -10.02 -28.09 -6.39
CA SER A 274 -11.36 -28.67 -6.24
C SER A 274 -12.36 -28.12 -7.27
N ASN A 275 -12.39 -26.79 -7.46
CA ASN A 275 -13.23 -26.14 -8.45
C ASN A 275 -12.77 -26.47 -9.87
N VAL A 276 -11.45 -26.47 -10.12
CA VAL A 276 -10.90 -26.82 -11.43
C VAL A 276 -11.25 -28.25 -11.84
N GLN A 277 -11.08 -29.21 -10.95
CA GLN A 277 -11.42 -30.61 -11.18
C GLN A 277 -12.92 -30.80 -11.42
N TYR A 278 -13.77 -30.06 -10.69
CA TYR A 278 -15.21 -30.03 -10.98
C TYR A 278 -15.50 -29.51 -12.39
N GLN A 279 -14.94 -28.36 -12.78
CA GLN A 279 -15.14 -27.78 -14.11
C GLN A 279 -14.64 -28.72 -15.23
N LEU A 280 -13.51 -29.37 -15.01
CA LEU A 280 -12.96 -30.35 -15.96
C LEU A 280 -13.78 -31.63 -16.04
N GLY A 281 -14.18 -32.19 -14.90
CA GLY A 281 -15.03 -33.39 -14.86
C GLY A 281 -16.35 -33.13 -15.58
N TYR A 282 -16.96 -31.98 -15.31
CA TYR A 282 -18.16 -31.53 -15.99
C TYR A 282 -17.94 -31.34 -17.49
N ALA A 283 -16.85 -30.68 -17.90
CA ALA A 283 -16.50 -30.51 -19.30
C ALA A 283 -16.27 -31.84 -20.03
N ARG A 284 -15.58 -32.80 -19.40
CA ARG A 284 -15.30 -34.13 -19.95
C ARG A 284 -16.59 -34.95 -20.13
N GLN A 285 -17.53 -34.86 -19.19
CA GLN A 285 -18.85 -35.47 -19.35
C GLN A 285 -19.56 -34.90 -20.58
N HIS A 286 -19.63 -33.57 -20.71
CA HIS A 286 -20.27 -32.92 -21.86
C HIS A 286 -19.52 -33.13 -23.17
N GLN A 287 -18.20 -33.31 -23.12
CA GLN A 287 -17.42 -33.71 -24.30
C GLN A 287 -17.87 -35.08 -24.82
N LYS A 288 -18.07 -36.05 -23.92
CA LYS A 288 -18.61 -37.36 -24.31
C LYS A 288 -20.01 -37.23 -24.89
N GLU A 289 -20.90 -36.50 -24.22
CA GLU A 289 -22.27 -36.26 -24.70
C GLU A 289 -22.29 -35.58 -26.08
N TYR A 290 -21.36 -34.65 -26.33
CA TYR A 290 -21.18 -33.99 -27.62
C TYR A 290 -20.80 -34.99 -28.72
N HIS A 291 -19.81 -35.84 -28.48
CA HIS A 291 -19.39 -36.86 -29.44
C HIS A 291 -20.49 -37.90 -29.70
N ASP A 292 -21.12 -38.42 -28.65
CA ASP A 292 -22.23 -39.37 -28.75
C ASP A 292 -23.42 -38.76 -29.52
N ALA A 293 -23.71 -37.47 -29.30
CA ALA A 293 -24.77 -36.77 -30.00
C ALA A 293 -24.44 -36.50 -31.48
N ILE A 294 -23.19 -36.24 -31.84
CA ILE A 294 -22.74 -36.17 -33.24
C ILE A 294 -22.95 -37.50 -33.94
N ASP A 295 -22.46 -38.60 -33.35
CA ASP A 295 -22.58 -39.94 -33.91
C ASP A 295 -24.06 -40.35 -34.08
N LYS A 296 -24.88 -40.04 -33.07
CA LYS A 296 -26.34 -40.25 -33.12
C LYS A 296 -26.98 -39.42 -34.22
N ARG A 297 -26.60 -38.15 -34.35
CA ARG A 297 -27.11 -37.24 -35.39
C ARG A 297 -26.79 -37.77 -36.79
N GLU A 298 -25.56 -38.23 -37.04
CA GLU A 298 -25.19 -38.82 -38.32
C GLU A 298 -26.05 -40.03 -38.69
N LYS A 299 -26.30 -40.91 -37.71
CA LYS A 299 -27.20 -42.06 -37.88
C LYS A 299 -28.63 -41.59 -38.19
N ILE A 300 -29.17 -40.61 -37.46
CA ILE A 300 -30.51 -40.05 -37.71
C ILE A 300 -30.62 -39.46 -39.12
N VAL A 301 -29.62 -38.70 -39.58
CA VAL A 301 -29.61 -38.11 -40.94
C VAL A 301 -29.62 -39.20 -42.01
N LYS A 302 -28.81 -40.26 -41.87
CA LYS A 302 -28.79 -41.39 -42.81
C LYS A 302 -30.15 -42.10 -42.84
N THR A 303 -30.74 -42.36 -41.68
CA THR A 303 -32.05 -43.01 -41.54
C THR A 303 -33.19 -42.15 -42.07
N LEU A 304 -33.18 -40.84 -41.80
CA LEU A 304 -34.16 -39.88 -42.31
C LEU A 304 -34.16 -39.87 -43.83
N LYS A 305 -32.97 -39.80 -44.45
CA LYS A 305 -32.83 -39.85 -45.92
C LYS A 305 -33.36 -41.15 -46.51
N PHE A 306 -33.12 -42.28 -45.85
CA PHE A 306 -33.67 -43.57 -46.27
C PHE A 306 -35.21 -43.58 -46.24
N TYR A 307 -35.83 -43.11 -45.15
CA TYR A 307 -37.29 -43.07 -45.05
C TYR A 307 -37.94 -42.02 -45.97
N GLU A 308 -37.29 -40.87 -46.20
CA GLU A 308 -37.75 -39.89 -47.19
C GLU A 308 -37.72 -40.45 -48.61
N ASP A 309 -36.64 -41.17 -48.99
CA ASP A 309 -36.55 -41.87 -50.28
C ASP A 309 -37.61 -42.99 -50.39
N LEU A 310 -37.80 -43.78 -49.33
CA LEU A 310 -38.82 -44.84 -49.30
C LEU A 310 -40.24 -44.27 -49.45
N LYS A 311 -40.57 -43.19 -48.72
CA LYS A 311 -41.87 -42.50 -48.80
C LYS A 311 -42.13 -41.96 -50.21
N SER A 312 -41.10 -41.52 -50.93
CA SER A 312 -41.24 -41.03 -52.31
C SER A 312 -41.62 -42.14 -53.31
N LYS A 313 -41.41 -43.42 -52.95
CA LYS A 313 -41.62 -44.59 -53.81
C LYS A 313 -42.90 -45.36 -53.49
N ILE A 314 -43.57 -45.06 -52.39
CA ILE A 314 -44.77 -45.76 -51.91
C ILE A 314 -45.97 -44.81 -51.97
N PRO A 315 -47.14 -45.22 -52.51
CA PRO A 315 -48.36 -44.43 -52.47
C PRO A 315 -48.74 -44.01 -51.03
N GLU A 316 -49.27 -42.80 -50.85
CA GLU A 316 -49.47 -42.19 -49.52
C GLU A 316 -50.37 -43.02 -48.59
N GLU A 317 -51.41 -43.65 -49.13
CA GLU A 317 -52.32 -44.51 -48.37
C GLU A 317 -51.65 -45.82 -47.93
N GLU A 318 -50.80 -46.40 -48.78
CA GLU A 318 -50.00 -47.58 -48.42
C GLU A 318 -48.93 -47.24 -47.37
N TRP A 319 -48.32 -46.05 -47.44
CA TRP A 319 -47.36 -45.57 -46.44
C TRP A 319 -47.98 -45.51 -45.04
N LYS A 320 -49.20 -44.98 -44.93
CA LYS A 320 -49.95 -44.87 -43.66
C LYS A 320 -50.34 -46.25 -43.11
N GLU A 321 -50.73 -47.19 -43.97
CA GLU A 321 -51.15 -48.54 -43.56
C GLU A 321 -49.96 -49.44 -43.18
N HIS A 322 -48.88 -49.41 -43.96
CA HIS A 322 -47.67 -50.19 -43.68
C HIS A 322 -47.08 -49.81 -42.32
N PHE A 323 -46.99 -48.51 -42.00
CA PHE A 323 -46.40 -48.10 -40.73
C PHE A 323 -47.26 -48.39 -39.51
N LYS A 324 -48.58 -48.28 -39.60
CA LYS A 324 -49.48 -48.72 -38.51
C LYS A 324 -49.26 -50.19 -38.13
N LYS A 325 -48.84 -51.03 -39.07
CA LYS A 325 -48.64 -52.47 -38.87
C LYS A 325 -47.25 -52.84 -38.32
N TYR A 326 -46.22 -52.04 -38.62
CA TYR A 326 -44.83 -52.30 -38.21
C TYR A 326 -44.27 -51.35 -37.15
N ALA A 327 -45.02 -50.33 -36.71
CA ALA A 327 -44.60 -49.40 -35.65
C ALA A 327 -44.79 -49.95 -34.21
N GLN A 328 -45.54 -51.04 -34.02
CA GLN A 328 -45.75 -51.64 -32.70
C GLN A 328 -44.46 -52.02 -31.93
N PRO A 329 -43.39 -52.54 -32.56
CA PRO A 329 -42.15 -52.86 -31.85
C PRO A 329 -41.30 -51.64 -31.44
N ILE A 330 -41.59 -50.45 -31.98
CA ILE A 330 -40.86 -49.21 -31.62
C ILE A 330 -41.49 -48.54 -30.38
N ALA A 331 -42.78 -48.78 -30.13
CA ALA A 331 -43.47 -48.31 -28.94
C ALA A 331 -42.99 -49.00 -27.64
N GLU A 332 -42.51 -50.24 -27.72
CA GLU A 332 -41.98 -50.99 -26.56
C GLU A 332 -40.68 -50.42 -25.97
N PHE A 333 -39.99 -49.52 -26.68
CA PHE A 333 -38.80 -48.82 -26.20
C PHE A 333 -39.08 -47.43 -25.59
N GLY A 334 -40.35 -47.03 -25.43
CA GLY A 334 -40.73 -45.80 -24.72
C GLY A 334 -40.37 -44.48 -25.41
N LEU A 335 -40.12 -44.50 -26.74
CA LEU A 335 -39.70 -43.32 -27.51
C LEU A 335 -40.83 -42.62 -28.29
N VAL A 336 -42.08 -43.12 -28.22
CA VAL A 336 -43.22 -42.57 -28.95
C VAL A 336 -44.46 -42.61 -28.05
N GLU A 337 -45.04 -41.44 -27.73
CA GLU A 337 -46.19 -41.32 -26.82
C GLU A 337 -47.57 -41.57 -27.48
N ASP A 338 -47.66 -41.77 -28.80
CA ASP A 338 -48.93 -42.12 -29.40
C ASP A 338 -48.71 -42.79 -30.76
N ASP A 339 -49.50 -43.80 -31.04
CA ASP A 339 -49.47 -44.76 -32.16
C ASP A 339 -49.77 -44.14 -33.55
N LYS A 340 -49.49 -42.83 -33.76
CA LYS A 340 -49.93 -42.05 -34.94
C LYS A 340 -48.93 -41.06 -35.55
N GLN A 341 -47.70 -40.93 -35.07
CA GLN A 341 -46.74 -39.94 -35.61
C GLN A 341 -45.91 -40.50 -36.80
N ASP A 342 -45.78 -39.73 -37.89
CA ASP A 342 -44.98 -40.10 -39.07
C ASP A 342 -43.50 -40.30 -38.66
N PRO A 343 -42.86 -41.46 -38.97
CA PRO A 343 -41.45 -41.71 -38.67
C PRO A 343 -40.50 -40.60 -39.13
N ILE A 344 -40.80 -39.94 -40.25
CA ILE A 344 -40.03 -38.80 -40.75
C ILE A 344 -40.13 -37.62 -39.79
N GLU A 345 -41.32 -37.36 -39.23
CA GLU A 345 -41.54 -36.29 -38.26
C GLU A 345 -40.85 -36.60 -36.91
N VAL A 346 -40.93 -37.86 -36.45
CA VAL A 346 -40.21 -38.32 -35.24
C VAL A 346 -38.69 -38.18 -35.43
N LEU A 347 -38.16 -38.58 -36.58
CA LEU A 347 -36.74 -38.44 -36.90
C LEU A 347 -36.32 -36.97 -37.02
N LYS A 348 -37.15 -36.09 -37.58
CA LYS A 348 -36.90 -34.64 -37.60
C LYS A 348 -36.87 -34.03 -36.20
N ARG A 349 -37.86 -34.34 -35.35
CA ARG A 349 -37.85 -33.90 -33.94
C ARG A 349 -36.63 -34.45 -33.17
N THR A 350 -36.24 -35.69 -33.44
CA THR A 350 -35.05 -36.29 -32.81
C THR A 350 -33.76 -35.65 -33.33
N LEU A 351 -33.71 -35.28 -34.62
CA LEU A 351 -32.61 -34.53 -35.22
C LEU A 351 -32.46 -33.14 -34.58
N ASP A 352 -33.58 -32.44 -34.36
CA ASP A 352 -33.59 -31.14 -33.68
C ASP A 352 -33.12 -31.27 -32.23
N ARG A 353 -33.65 -32.26 -31.48
CA ARG A 353 -33.18 -32.57 -30.12
C ARG A 353 -31.68 -32.86 -30.09
N SER A 354 -31.20 -33.72 -31.00
CA SER A 354 -29.77 -34.06 -31.11
C SER A 354 -28.92 -32.83 -31.42
N THR A 355 -29.42 -31.92 -32.26
CA THR A 355 -28.72 -30.66 -32.59
C THR A 355 -28.65 -29.73 -31.38
N ASN A 356 -29.73 -29.63 -30.60
CA ASN A 356 -29.73 -28.87 -29.35
C ASN A 356 -28.78 -29.47 -28.31
N THR A 357 -28.74 -30.80 -28.18
CA THR A 357 -27.77 -31.50 -27.31
C THR A 357 -26.33 -31.19 -27.74
N ILE A 358 -26.02 -31.22 -29.04
CA ILE A 358 -24.69 -30.87 -29.56
C ILE A 358 -24.33 -29.43 -29.16
N ASN A 359 -25.22 -28.47 -29.37
CA ASN A 359 -24.94 -27.07 -29.04
C ASN A 359 -24.71 -26.87 -27.53
N TYR A 360 -25.60 -27.42 -26.70
CA TYR A 360 -25.51 -27.33 -25.25
C TYR A 360 -24.24 -27.99 -24.71
N ALA A 361 -23.97 -29.24 -25.11
CA ALA A 361 -22.79 -29.99 -24.68
C ALA A 361 -21.49 -29.29 -25.12
N ARG A 362 -21.46 -28.71 -26.33
CA ARG A 362 -20.32 -27.92 -26.82
C ARG A 362 -20.06 -26.70 -25.93
N GLU A 363 -21.10 -25.94 -25.61
CA GLU A 363 -20.96 -24.73 -24.79
C GLU A 363 -20.40 -25.05 -23.41
N LEU A 364 -20.93 -26.09 -22.76
CA LEU A 364 -20.49 -26.51 -21.43
C LEU A 364 -19.08 -27.10 -21.42
N MET A 365 -18.75 -27.93 -22.41
CA MET A 365 -17.41 -28.46 -22.58
C MET A 365 -16.39 -27.32 -22.73
N VAL A 366 -16.64 -26.38 -23.64
CA VAL A 366 -15.71 -25.28 -23.91
C VAL A 366 -15.61 -24.34 -22.69
N SER A 367 -16.72 -24.04 -22.01
CA SER A 367 -16.71 -23.16 -20.85
C SER A 367 -15.93 -23.76 -19.68
N GLY A 368 -16.11 -25.05 -19.39
CA GLY A 368 -15.43 -25.71 -18.27
C GLY A 368 -13.92 -25.78 -18.48
N VAL A 369 -13.47 -26.15 -19.69
CA VAL A 369 -12.03 -26.14 -20.04
C VAL A 369 -11.45 -24.73 -19.98
N LYS A 370 -12.18 -23.72 -20.49
CA LYS A 370 -11.72 -22.33 -20.47
C LYS A 370 -11.57 -21.82 -19.04
N GLN A 371 -12.56 -22.04 -18.17
CA GLN A 371 -12.49 -21.61 -16.77
C GLN A 371 -11.35 -22.30 -16.03
N ALA A 372 -11.21 -23.61 -16.19
CA ALA A 372 -10.13 -24.39 -15.59
C ALA A 372 -8.74 -23.86 -15.99
N LYS A 373 -8.54 -23.58 -17.29
CA LYS A 373 -7.29 -23.01 -17.79
C LYS A 373 -7.05 -21.60 -17.27
N GLN A 374 -8.06 -20.73 -17.30
CA GLN A 374 -7.95 -19.37 -16.77
C GLN A 374 -7.56 -19.36 -15.29
N THR A 375 -8.08 -20.30 -14.48
CA THR A 375 -7.70 -20.44 -13.07
C THR A 375 -6.24 -20.86 -12.91
N TYR A 376 -5.74 -21.85 -13.66
CA TYR A 376 -4.32 -22.22 -13.57
C TYR A 376 -3.40 -21.13 -14.09
N ASP A 377 -3.72 -20.51 -15.22
CA ASP A 377 -2.94 -19.40 -15.76
C ASP A 377 -2.86 -18.26 -14.73
N ALA A 378 -3.94 -18.01 -13.96
CA ALA A 378 -3.96 -17.01 -12.89
C ALA A 378 -3.07 -17.39 -11.72
N ILE A 379 -3.15 -18.65 -11.25
CA ILE A 379 -2.29 -19.17 -10.19
C ILE A 379 -0.81 -19.06 -10.62
N ASP A 380 -0.49 -19.41 -11.85
CA ASP A 380 0.89 -19.46 -12.35
C ASP A 380 1.52 -18.07 -12.44
N ARG A 381 0.74 -17.02 -12.74
CA ARG A 381 1.22 -15.63 -12.76
C ARG A 381 1.13 -14.90 -11.42
N MET A 382 0.46 -15.47 -10.41
CA MET A 382 0.38 -14.84 -9.09
C MET A 382 1.76 -14.60 -8.49
N GLN A 383 1.89 -13.45 -7.84
CA GLN A 383 3.07 -13.02 -7.09
C GLN A 383 2.69 -12.53 -5.69
N LEU A 384 3.69 -12.30 -4.83
CA LEU A 384 3.44 -11.68 -3.53
C LEU A 384 2.93 -10.26 -3.73
N MET A 385 1.99 -9.86 -2.88
CA MET A 385 1.49 -8.50 -2.87
C MET A 385 2.63 -7.49 -2.62
N GLU A 386 3.57 -7.80 -1.72
CA GLU A 386 4.70 -6.93 -1.41
C GLU A 386 5.58 -6.67 -2.66
N ASP A 387 5.85 -7.71 -3.45
CA ASP A 387 6.65 -7.60 -4.68
C ASP A 387 5.93 -6.77 -5.76
N PHE A 388 4.63 -7.01 -5.95
CA PHE A 388 3.81 -6.25 -6.89
C PHE A 388 3.70 -4.77 -6.49
N ALA A 389 3.38 -4.51 -5.22
CA ALA A 389 3.24 -3.17 -4.67
C ALA A 389 4.54 -2.37 -4.79
N LYS A 390 5.68 -3.01 -4.49
CA LYS A 390 7.01 -2.40 -4.63
C LYS A 390 7.30 -2.02 -6.08
N GLU A 391 7.05 -2.90 -7.03
CA GLU A 391 7.29 -2.61 -8.46
C GLU A 391 6.44 -1.43 -8.95
N GLU A 392 5.17 -1.38 -8.55
CA GLU A 392 4.24 -0.31 -8.91
C GLU A 392 4.63 1.04 -8.26
N VAL A 393 4.87 1.07 -6.95
CA VAL A 393 5.22 2.32 -6.24
C VAL A 393 6.56 2.89 -6.71
N THR A 394 7.59 2.06 -6.92
CA THR A 394 8.92 2.54 -7.33
C THR A 394 8.92 3.10 -8.74
N SER A 395 8.11 2.51 -9.63
CA SER A 395 7.89 3.03 -10.99
C SER A 395 7.19 4.39 -10.97
N ARG A 396 6.16 4.55 -10.13
CA ARG A 396 5.43 5.82 -9.98
C ARG A 396 6.24 6.92 -9.31
N MET A 397 7.04 6.56 -8.30
CA MET A 397 7.98 7.49 -7.69
C MET A 397 9.01 7.99 -8.71
N ALA A 398 9.52 7.11 -9.57
CA ALA A 398 10.45 7.51 -10.63
C ALA A 398 9.79 8.45 -11.65
N GLU A 399 8.56 8.16 -12.07
CA GLU A 399 7.77 9.05 -12.95
C GLU A 399 7.58 10.44 -12.31
N ALA A 400 7.17 10.48 -11.04
CA ALA A 400 6.98 11.73 -10.30
C ALA A 400 8.30 12.50 -10.11
N ALA A 401 9.41 11.80 -9.88
CA ALA A 401 10.74 12.38 -9.73
C ALA A 401 11.22 13.04 -11.03
N VAL A 402 11.07 12.37 -12.18
CA VAL A 402 11.37 12.95 -13.49
C VAL A 402 10.49 14.18 -13.74
N TYR A 403 9.19 14.10 -13.45
CA TYR A 403 8.28 15.24 -13.59
C TYR A 403 8.67 16.43 -12.71
N ALA A 404 9.03 16.19 -11.45
CA ALA A 404 9.51 17.22 -10.53
C ALA A 404 10.80 17.90 -11.01
N HIS A 405 11.72 17.12 -11.58
CA HIS A 405 12.94 17.64 -12.19
C HIS A 405 12.66 18.52 -13.41
N GLU A 406 11.77 18.09 -14.30
CA GLU A 406 11.35 18.88 -15.46
C GLU A 406 10.70 20.21 -15.05
N LYS A 407 9.79 20.16 -14.06
CA LYS A 407 9.13 21.36 -13.51
C LYS A 407 10.11 22.30 -12.84
N THR A 408 11.07 21.75 -12.10
CA THR A 408 12.17 22.53 -11.52
C THR A 408 12.95 23.26 -12.61
N LYS A 409 13.39 22.57 -13.67
CA LYS A 409 14.12 23.18 -14.78
C LYS A 409 13.30 24.24 -15.51
N GLN A 410 12.03 23.96 -15.78
CA GLN A 410 11.12 24.89 -16.42
C GLN A 410 11.02 26.17 -15.61
N ARG A 411 10.75 26.05 -14.31
CA ARG A 411 10.58 27.20 -13.43
C ARG A 411 11.87 28.02 -13.29
N ILE A 412 13.04 27.39 -13.17
CA ILE A 412 14.33 28.10 -13.13
C ILE A 412 14.50 28.96 -14.39
N ALA A 413 14.12 28.43 -15.57
CA ALA A 413 14.20 29.19 -16.82
C ALA A 413 13.18 30.33 -16.89
N GLU A 414 11.99 30.17 -16.31
CA GLU A 414 10.97 31.21 -16.22
C GLU A 414 11.39 32.33 -15.25
N ASP A 415 11.89 31.99 -14.07
CA ASP A 415 12.38 32.98 -13.09
C ASP A 415 13.53 33.81 -13.67
N LYS A 416 14.45 33.19 -14.42
CA LYS A 416 15.53 33.90 -15.13
C LYS A 416 15.00 34.92 -16.13
N LYS A 417 13.89 34.64 -16.81
CA LYS A 417 13.25 35.61 -17.72
C LYS A 417 12.52 36.71 -16.95
N LEU A 418 11.88 36.37 -15.83
CA LEU A 418 11.09 37.33 -15.05
C LEU A 418 11.97 38.32 -14.28
N TYR A 419 13.06 37.84 -13.69
CA TYR A 419 13.92 38.63 -12.79
C TYR A 419 15.32 38.88 -13.34
N GLY A 420 15.86 37.99 -14.18
CA GLY A 420 17.26 38.03 -14.61
C GLY A 420 17.63 39.21 -15.49
N ASP A 421 16.68 39.78 -16.25
CA ASP A 421 16.91 41.01 -17.02
C ASP A 421 17.14 42.24 -16.11
N ASN A 422 16.57 42.21 -14.89
CA ASN A 422 16.67 43.30 -13.92
C ASN A 422 17.78 43.06 -12.88
N ASP A 423 18.15 41.81 -12.62
CA ASP A 423 19.28 41.44 -11.76
C ASP A 423 20.06 40.26 -12.37
N PRO A 424 21.23 40.52 -12.99
CA PRO A 424 22.08 39.47 -13.56
C PRO A 424 22.61 38.45 -12.53
N ASN A 425 22.54 38.76 -11.23
CA ASN A 425 22.94 37.86 -10.15
C ASN A 425 21.75 37.13 -9.52
N TYR A 426 20.55 37.28 -10.09
CA TYR A 426 19.38 36.55 -9.61
C TYR A 426 19.58 35.04 -9.77
N HIS A 427 19.38 34.32 -8.69
CA HIS A 427 19.35 32.87 -8.66
C HIS A 427 17.97 32.41 -8.20
N SER A 428 17.32 31.56 -9.01
CA SER A 428 16.07 30.94 -8.60
C SER A 428 16.32 30.10 -7.34
N PRO A 429 15.44 30.14 -6.31
CA PRO A 429 15.61 29.34 -5.10
C PRO A 429 15.69 27.83 -5.42
N LEU A 430 15.05 27.39 -6.51
CA LEU A 430 15.07 26.02 -6.99
C LEU A 430 16.44 25.56 -7.52
N GLU A 431 17.37 26.48 -7.83
CA GLU A 431 18.75 26.08 -8.18
C GLU A 431 19.51 25.51 -6.96
N LYS A 432 19.20 26.01 -5.77
CA LYS A 432 19.81 25.55 -4.50
C LYS A 432 19.00 24.43 -3.85
N ASN A 433 17.67 24.49 -3.97
CA ASN A 433 16.76 23.55 -3.36
C ASN A 433 15.78 23.00 -4.42
N PRO A 434 16.23 22.12 -5.33
CA PRO A 434 15.35 21.55 -6.36
C PRO A 434 14.22 20.74 -5.73
N LEU A 435 13.11 20.59 -6.47
CA LEU A 435 12.01 19.75 -6.01
C LEU A 435 12.42 18.28 -6.00
N TYR A 436 11.99 17.56 -4.98
CA TYR A 436 12.14 16.11 -4.90
C TYR A 436 10.89 15.48 -4.29
N VAL A 437 10.59 14.26 -4.72
CA VAL A 437 9.44 13.50 -4.24
C VAL A 437 9.83 12.80 -2.95
N SER A 438 8.95 12.88 -1.94
CA SER A 438 9.28 12.46 -0.57
C SER A 438 8.24 11.50 0.01
N PRO A 439 8.42 10.16 -0.11
CA PRO A 439 7.56 9.21 0.58
C PRO A 439 7.68 9.37 2.09
N GLU A 440 6.52 9.38 2.75
CA GLU A 440 6.39 9.42 4.19
C GLU A 440 5.65 8.17 4.68
N ALA A 441 6.28 7.44 5.59
CA ALA A 441 5.67 6.30 6.26
C ALA A 441 4.53 6.79 7.17
N TRP A 442 3.35 6.19 7.07
CA TRP A 442 2.16 6.66 7.78
C TRP A 442 1.60 5.64 8.78
N GLN A 443 1.13 4.49 8.30
CA GLN A 443 0.43 3.52 9.14
C GLN A 443 1.19 2.20 9.29
N PRO A 444 1.46 1.72 10.53
CA PRO A 444 2.23 0.50 10.76
C PRO A 444 1.67 -0.77 10.08
N GLN A 445 0.36 -0.88 9.92
CA GLN A 445 -0.27 -2.05 9.29
C GLN A 445 -0.13 -2.10 7.77
N ASP A 446 0.23 -0.99 7.13
CA ASP A 446 0.35 -0.91 5.68
C ASP A 446 1.79 -1.14 5.23
N TYR A 447 1.96 -1.93 4.18
CA TYR A 447 3.24 -2.16 3.51
C TYR A 447 3.75 -0.85 2.91
N GLY A 448 5.03 -0.56 3.11
CA GLY A 448 5.64 0.73 2.74
C GLY A 448 5.85 1.65 3.94
N SER A 449 5.30 1.35 5.12
CA SER A 449 5.48 2.21 6.30
C SER A 449 6.67 1.83 7.19
N HIS A 450 7.35 0.70 6.96
CA HIS A 450 8.56 0.38 7.74
C HIS A 450 9.78 1.12 7.16
N PRO A 451 10.70 1.66 7.98
CA PRO A 451 11.86 2.40 7.47
C PRO A 451 12.71 1.62 6.45
N ASP A 452 12.95 0.32 6.67
CA ASP A 452 13.63 -0.53 5.69
C ASP A 452 12.84 -0.69 4.36
N GLU A 453 11.51 -0.64 4.37
CA GLU A 453 10.72 -0.70 3.13
C GLU A 453 10.84 0.61 2.35
N ILE A 454 10.74 1.76 3.02
CA ILE A 454 11.01 3.08 2.43
C ILE A 454 12.41 3.13 1.85
N ARG A 455 13.41 2.61 2.57
CA ARG A 455 14.80 2.53 2.12
C ARG A 455 14.92 1.79 0.79
N GLU A 456 14.28 0.63 0.66
CA GLU A 456 14.29 -0.15 -0.58
C GLU A 456 13.49 0.54 -1.69
N PHE A 457 12.35 1.18 -1.38
CA PHE A 457 11.59 1.96 -2.36
C PHE A 457 12.42 3.10 -2.95
N ILE A 458 13.13 3.85 -2.12
CA ILE A 458 14.00 4.94 -2.57
C ILE A 458 15.13 4.43 -3.44
N LYS A 459 15.82 3.35 -3.03
CA LYS A 459 16.92 2.77 -3.83
C LYS A 459 16.45 2.36 -5.22
N GLU A 460 15.35 1.63 -5.28
CA GLU A 460 14.83 1.11 -6.54
C GLU A 460 14.24 2.23 -7.42
N ALA A 461 13.51 3.19 -6.84
CA ALA A 461 12.96 4.32 -7.57
C ALA A 461 14.06 5.28 -8.09
N ARG A 462 15.16 5.48 -7.35
CA ARG A 462 16.33 6.22 -7.84
C ARG A 462 16.97 5.52 -9.03
N GLN A 463 17.10 4.19 -8.98
CA GLN A 463 17.64 3.42 -10.09
C GLN A 463 16.74 3.56 -11.34
N LYS A 464 15.42 3.42 -11.20
CA LYS A 464 14.45 3.63 -12.29
C LYS A 464 14.49 5.06 -12.85
N THR A 465 14.61 6.07 -11.98
CA THR A 465 14.79 7.47 -12.38
C THR A 465 16.07 7.65 -13.21
N TYR A 466 17.18 7.07 -12.77
CA TYR A 466 18.45 7.13 -13.49
C TYR A 466 18.34 6.47 -14.88
N ASP A 467 17.69 5.31 -14.96
CA ASP A 467 17.51 4.59 -16.23
C ASP A 467 16.68 5.43 -17.21
N GLU A 468 15.56 6.00 -16.76
CA GLU A 468 14.72 6.90 -17.58
C GLU A 468 15.48 8.16 -18.05
N LEU A 469 16.24 8.81 -17.17
CA LEU A 469 17.05 9.98 -17.53
C LEU A 469 18.12 9.64 -18.58
N LYS A 470 18.71 8.44 -18.49
CA LYS A 470 19.78 8.01 -19.40
C LYS A 470 19.24 7.53 -20.74
N GLU A 471 18.22 6.68 -20.72
CA GLU A 471 17.71 6.00 -21.90
C GLU A 471 16.74 6.88 -22.70
N SER A 472 15.80 7.53 -22.01
CA SER A 472 14.73 8.32 -22.63
C SER A 472 15.11 9.79 -22.82
N MET A 473 15.86 10.38 -21.87
CA MET A 473 16.21 11.81 -21.89
C MET A 473 17.68 12.11 -22.26
N HIS A 474 18.50 11.07 -22.47
CA HIS A 474 19.89 11.16 -22.93
C HIS A 474 20.83 12.03 -22.05
N TYR A 475 20.61 12.06 -20.74
CA TYR A 475 21.57 12.65 -19.80
C TYR A 475 22.86 11.83 -19.75
N THR A 476 23.98 12.49 -19.39
CA THR A 476 25.22 11.76 -19.10
C THR A 476 25.08 10.91 -17.83
N ASP A 477 25.92 9.87 -17.69
CA ASP A 477 25.90 8.99 -16.51
C ASP A 477 25.99 9.76 -15.19
N SER A 478 26.92 10.73 -15.14
CA SER A 478 27.14 11.54 -13.94
C SER A 478 25.98 12.48 -13.64
N GLU A 479 25.34 13.05 -14.66
CA GLU A 479 24.18 13.93 -14.47
C GLU A 479 22.95 13.14 -14.06
N ALA A 480 22.68 12.02 -14.73
CA ALA A 480 21.55 11.14 -14.43
C ALA A 480 21.61 10.63 -12.99
N ARG A 481 22.79 10.17 -12.51
CA ARG A 481 22.96 9.72 -11.12
C ARG A 481 22.72 10.84 -10.12
N LYS A 482 23.33 12.01 -10.37
CA LYS A 482 23.16 13.18 -9.50
C LYS A 482 21.69 13.58 -9.39
N ILE A 483 20.98 13.65 -10.51
CA ILE A 483 19.55 13.98 -10.52
C ILE A 483 18.78 12.91 -9.76
N ALA A 484 18.95 11.63 -10.08
CA ALA A 484 18.25 10.53 -9.41
C ALA A 484 18.43 10.58 -7.87
N ASP A 485 19.68 10.73 -7.38
CA ASP A 485 19.98 10.83 -5.95
C ASP A 485 19.32 12.03 -5.26
N GLN A 486 19.16 13.14 -6.00
CA GLN A 486 18.54 14.37 -5.50
C GLN A 486 17.01 14.34 -5.58
N SER A 487 16.43 13.58 -6.50
CA SER A 487 15.00 13.67 -6.86
C SER A 487 14.06 12.87 -5.95
N ILE A 488 14.60 11.96 -5.15
CA ILE A 488 13.82 11.09 -4.25
C ILE A 488 14.54 10.97 -2.92
N LYS A 489 13.86 11.36 -1.83
CA LYS A 489 14.37 11.28 -0.45
C LYS A 489 13.22 10.93 0.49
N ALA A 490 13.48 10.44 1.69
CA ALA A 490 12.43 10.13 2.66
C ALA A 490 11.99 11.39 3.43
N THR A 491 10.71 11.44 3.76
CA THR A 491 10.22 12.18 4.93
C THR A 491 10.11 11.21 6.08
N VAL A 492 10.65 11.57 7.25
CA VAL A 492 10.45 10.82 8.49
C VAL A 492 9.65 11.65 9.46
N ASP A 493 8.47 11.16 9.83
CA ASP A 493 7.69 11.69 10.94
C ASP A 493 7.87 10.81 12.19
N VAL A 494 8.31 11.42 13.28
CA VAL A 494 8.59 10.71 14.54
C VAL A 494 7.31 10.26 15.26
N GLY A 495 6.19 10.94 15.08
CA GLY A 495 4.88 10.55 15.61
C GLY A 495 4.30 9.34 14.87
N HIS A 496 4.38 9.29 13.53
CA HIS A 496 4.04 8.11 12.72
C HIS A 496 4.89 6.92 13.16
N MET A 497 6.18 7.13 13.41
CA MET A 497 7.04 6.09 13.96
C MET A 497 6.63 5.67 15.38
N ASN A 498 6.17 6.59 16.22
CA ASN A 498 5.69 6.25 17.55
C ASN A 498 4.37 5.43 17.54
N ASN A 499 3.56 5.51 16.48
CA ASN A 499 2.35 4.68 16.32
C ASN A 499 2.64 3.18 16.23
N TRP A 500 3.88 2.79 15.92
CA TRP A 500 4.31 1.40 15.97
C TRP A 500 4.30 0.82 17.39
N ARG A 501 4.34 1.68 18.42
CA ARG A 501 4.40 1.28 19.83
C ARG A 501 3.25 0.36 20.21
N LYS A 502 2.01 0.67 19.77
CA LYS A 502 0.83 -0.16 20.09
C LYS A 502 0.91 -1.60 19.55
N HIS A 503 1.74 -1.84 18.53
CA HIS A 503 1.93 -3.15 17.92
C HIS A 503 3.16 -3.87 18.47
N PHE A 504 4.02 -3.20 19.23
CA PHE A 504 5.28 -3.77 19.67
C PHE A 504 5.05 -4.83 20.75
N ILE A 505 5.56 -6.05 20.53
CA ILE A 505 5.36 -7.18 21.43
C ILE A 505 6.21 -6.99 22.69
N ARG A 506 5.56 -7.04 23.86
CA ARG A 506 6.23 -7.03 25.16
C ARG A 506 6.80 -8.41 25.48
N LYS A 507 8.04 -8.46 25.97
CA LYS A 507 8.68 -9.73 26.34
C LYS A 507 8.18 -10.22 27.70
N ASP A 508 8.16 -11.53 27.90
CA ASP A 508 7.78 -12.15 29.17
C ASP A 508 8.64 -11.61 30.32
N GLY A 509 7.97 -11.12 31.37
CA GLY A 509 8.63 -10.53 32.54
C GLY A 509 9.27 -9.14 32.33
N GLU A 510 9.16 -8.54 31.14
CA GLU A 510 9.69 -7.20 30.86
C GLU A 510 8.91 -6.12 31.62
N SER A 511 9.59 -5.20 32.31
CA SER A 511 8.94 -4.04 32.94
C SER A 511 8.42 -3.06 31.88
N LEU A 512 7.41 -2.26 32.23
CA LEU A 512 6.87 -1.26 31.30
C LEU A 512 7.94 -0.23 30.86
N GLU A 513 8.83 0.15 31.77
CA GLU A 513 9.95 1.05 31.47
C GLU A 513 10.94 0.44 30.46
N ASN A 514 11.31 -0.83 30.66
CA ASN A 514 12.22 -1.52 29.73
C ASN A 514 11.57 -1.75 28.37
N TYR A 515 10.27 -2.01 28.33
CA TYR A 515 9.49 -2.10 27.10
C TYR A 515 9.57 -0.79 26.29
N HIS A 516 9.30 0.36 26.92
CA HIS A 516 9.39 1.66 26.26
C HIS A 516 10.82 1.97 25.80
N LYS A 517 11.83 1.78 26.65
CA LYS A 517 13.25 1.97 26.27
C LYS A 517 13.67 1.07 25.09
N ARG A 518 13.17 -0.17 25.04
CA ARG A 518 13.45 -1.08 23.93
C ARG A 518 12.79 -0.62 22.64
N PHE A 519 11.56 -0.14 22.71
CA PHE A 519 10.85 0.43 21.56
C PHE A 519 11.53 1.70 21.06
N ASP A 520 11.84 2.65 21.95
CA ASP A 520 12.50 3.92 21.58
C ASP A 520 13.84 3.64 20.90
N LYS A 521 14.60 2.67 21.41
CA LYS A 521 15.84 2.23 20.78
C LYS A 521 15.62 1.65 19.38
N TRP A 522 14.56 0.87 19.17
CA TRP A 522 14.22 0.34 17.85
C TRP A 522 13.89 1.49 16.90
N LEU A 523 12.98 2.40 17.28
CA LEU A 523 12.58 3.56 16.48
C LEU A 523 13.78 4.40 16.07
N LEU A 524 14.62 4.79 17.03
CA LEU A 524 15.79 5.62 16.79
C LEU A 524 16.80 4.92 15.88
N ASN A 525 17.01 3.62 16.04
CA ASN A 525 17.94 2.88 15.19
C ASN A 525 17.41 2.71 13.75
N GLU A 526 16.12 2.41 13.58
CA GLU A 526 15.54 2.23 12.23
C GLU A 526 15.53 3.54 11.44
N THR A 527 15.22 4.65 12.10
CA THR A 527 15.27 5.98 11.47
C THR A 527 16.70 6.45 11.22
N GLU A 528 17.65 6.17 12.13
CA GLU A 528 19.07 6.52 11.95
C GLU A 528 19.70 5.83 10.74
N LYS A 529 19.30 4.60 10.37
CA LYS A 529 19.76 3.94 9.14
C LYS A 529 19.48 4.79 7.88
N LEU A 530 18.29 5.39 7.79
CA LEU A 530 17.93 6.25 6.65
C LEU A 530 18.79 7.53 6.62
N ALA A 531 19.10 8.08 7.80
CA ALA A 531 19.95 9.25 7.94
C ALA A 531 21.40 8.94 7.53
N GLU A 532 21.95 7.82 8.00
CA GLU A 532 23.31 7.33 7.67
C GLU A 532 23.52 7.12 6.17
N GLU A 533 22.49 6.63 5.47
CA GLU A 533 22.52 6.45 4.02
C GLU A 533 22.23 7.75 3.23
N GLY A 534 22.05 8.89 3.92
CA GLY A 534 21.76 10.19 3.28
C GLY A 534 20.42 10.20 2.54
N MET A 535 19.45 9.42 3.00
CA MET A 535 18.15 9.28 2.35
C MET A 535 17.12 10.26 2.87
N ILE A 536 17.27 10.78 4.09
CA ILE A 536 16.33 11.72 4.67
C ILE A 536 16.52 13.09 4.01
N GLY A 537 15.46 13.60 3.40
CA GLY A 537 15.39 14.96 2.87
C GLY A 537 14.61 15.90 3.78
N HIS A 538 13.66 15.34 4.52
CA HIS A 538 12.64 16.09 5.24
C HIS A 538 12.26 15.37 6.53
N VAL A 539 11.92 16.12 7.57
CA VAL A 539 11.56 15.56 8.88
C VAL A 539 10.37 16.29 9.46
N HIS A 540 9.37 15.54 9.88
CA HIS A 540 8.27 16.05 10.69
C HIS A 540 8.47 15.69 12.16
N LEU A 541 8.22 16.68 13.01
CA LEU A 541 8.21 16.58 14.45
C LEU A 541 6.77 16.71 14.92
N SER A 542 6.14 15.56 15.13
CA SER A 542 4.83 15.44 15.75
C SER A 542 4.96 14.54 17.00
N ASP A 543 4.14 14.79 18.02
CA ASP A 543 4.15 13.99 19.24
C ASP A 543 2.80 13.29 19.44
N ASN A 544 2.82 12.14 20.10
CA ASN A 544 1.60 11.39 20.45
C ASN A 544 1.92 10.37 21.56
N PHE A 545 0.93 9.57 21.94
CA PHE A 545 1.08 8.53 22.99
C PHE A 545 1.37 7.13 22.43
N GLY A 546 1.51 6.98 21.10
CA GLY A 546 1.78 5.73 20.39
C GLY A 546 0.54 4.89 20.04
N TYR A 547 -0.67 5.43 20.21
CA TYR A 547 -1.93 4.77 19.82
C TYR A 547 -2.46 5.25 18.47
N HIS A 548 -2.50 6.56 18.30
CA HIS A 548 -3.04 7.24 17.14
C HIS A 548 -2.19 8.45 16.79
N ASP A 549 -2.34 8.86 15.54
CA ASP A 549 -1.65 9.99 14.95
C ASP A 549 -2.32 11.32 15.33
N GLU A 550 -2.11 11.75 16.59
CA GLU A 550 -2.82 12.89 17.19
C GLU A 550 -2.13 14.25 16.96
N HIS A 551 -0.90 14.26 16.43
CA HIS A 551 -0.12 15.46 16.13
C HIS A 551 -0.12 16.49 17.30
N LEU A 552 0.19 16.00 18.51
CA LEU A 552 0.35 16.85 19.69
C LEU A 552 1.57 17.75 19.51
N ALA A 553 1.57 18.89 20.22
CA ALA A 553 2.74 19.73 20.29
C ALA A 553 3.94 18.95 20.85
N VAL A 554 5.12 19.19 20.27
CA VAL A 554 6.38 18.55 20.65
C VAL A 554 6.61 18.61 22.17
N GLY A 555 6.79 17.45 22.80
CA GLY A 555 7.05 17.31 24.24
C GLY A 555 5.82 17.09 25.10
N GLN A 556 4.63 16.99 24.52
CA GLN A 556 3.38 16.68 25.23
C GLN A 556 3.01 15.20 25.20
N GLY A 557 3.67 14.39 24.37
CA GLY A 557 3.47 12.95 24.25
C GLY A 557 4.63 12.15 24.84
N ASN A 558 4.91 11.01 24.23
CA ASN A 558 5.97 10.09 24.67
C ASN A 558 6.92 9.66 23.54
N ALA A 559 6.92 10.35 22.40
CA ALA A 559 7.90 10.11 21.35
C ALA A 559 9.31 10.59 21.80
N PRO A 560 10.41 9.88 21.46
CA PRO A 560 11.77 10.26 21.85
C PRO A 560 12.34 11.37 20.95
N ILE A 561 11.68 12.53 20.92
CA ILE A 561 11.94 13.59 19.94
C ILE A 561 13.33 14.22 20.11
N GLN A 562 13.79 14.46 21.34
CA GLN A 562 15.11 15.06 21.58
C GLN A 562 16.24 14.16 21.05
N GLU A 563 16.24 12.88 21.42
CA GLU A 563 17.22 11.91 20.97
C GLU A 563 17.13 11.67 19.46
N PHE A 564 15.92 11.70 18.90
CA PHE A 564 15.71 11.60 17.46
C PHE A 564 16.37 12.78 16.72
N VAL A 565 16.08 14.03 17.11
CA VAL A 565 16.69 15.23 16.51
C VAL A 565 18.21 15.20 16.65
N GLU A 566 18.75 14.83 17.80
CA GLU A 566 20.20 14.71 18.01
C GLU A 566 20.84 13.73 17.01
N ARG A 567 20.24 12.55 16.82
CA ARG A 567 20.75 11.55 15.87
C ARG A 567 20.62 11.99 14.42
N MET A 568 19.51 12.61 14.04
CA MET A 568 19.32 13.13 12.67
C MET A 568 20.38 14.20 12.35
N ARG A 569 20.64 15.13 13.29
CA ARG A 569 21.64 16.19 13.12
C ARG A 569 23.07 15.67 13.01
N LYS A 570 23.40 14.61 13.76
CA LYS A 570 24.72 13.94 13.65
C LYS A 570 25.01 13.47 12.22
N HIS A 571 23.98 13.17 11.44
CA HIS A 571 24.09 12.74 10.04
C HIS A 571 23.76 13.86 9.02
N GLY A 572 23.74 15.11 9.46
CA GLY A 572 23.63 16.28 8.59
C GLY A 572 22.19 16.69 8.22
N VAL A 573 21.18 16.15 8.91
CA VAL A 573 19.79 16.62 8.77
C VAL A 573 19.61 17.85 9.64
N GLU A 574 19.32 18.99 9.03
CA GLU A 574 19.24 20.29 9.72
C GLU A 574 17.87 20.97 9.57
N GLU A 575 16.89 20.29 8.98
CA GLU A 575 15.55 20.83 8.72
C GLU A 575 14.49 19.98 9.41
N PHE A 576 13.73 20.60 10.29
CA PHE A 576 12.70 19.96 11.10
C PHE A 576 11.40 20.75 11.05
N ILE A 577 10.31 20.16 10.61
CA ILE A 577 8.99 20.80 10.56
C ILE A 577 8.18 20.35 11.78
N ASN A 578 7.78 21.28 12.63
CA ASN A 578 6.81 20.97 13.67
C ASN A 578 5.41 20.84 13.05
N GLU A 579 4.90 19.62 13.03
CA GLU A 579 3.58 19.28 12.51
C GLU A 579 2.60 19.05 13.67
N ALA A 580 2.15 20.15 14.26
CA ALA A 580 1.16 20.10 15.33
C ALA A 580 -0.25 20.37 14.77
N GLY A 581 -1.12 19.35 14.85
CA GLY A 581 -2.54 19.40 14.50
C GLY A 581 -3.46 19.62 15.72
N SER A 582 -2.93 19.52 16.93
CA SER A 582 -3.69 19.66 18.18
C SER A 582 -4.16 21.10 18.49
N PHE A 583 -5.01 21.25 19.50
CA PHE A 583 -5.70 22.50 19.93
C PHE A 583 -4.79 23.70 20.28
N ASN A 584 -3.47 23.56 20.15
CA ASN A 584 -2.45 24.53 20.56
C ASN A 584 -1.69 25.15 19.37
N ALA A 585 -2.37 25.37 18.24
CA ALA A 585 -1.74 25.85 16.99
C ALA A 585 -0.91 27.14 17.14
N ASN A 586 -1.22 27.98 18.14
CA ASN A 586 -0.53 29.23 18.43
C ASN A 586 0.73 29.06 19.31
N SER A 587 0.83 27.98 20.11
CA SER A 587 2.00 27.74 20.97
C SER A 587 2.94 26.67 20.41
N ALA A 588 2.47 25.84 19.47
CA ALA A 588 3.20 24.66 19.00
C ALA A 588 4.68 24.94 18.66
N MET A 589 4.97 26.01 17.92
CA MET A 589 6.33 26.35 17.54
C MET A 589 7.20 26.76 18.75
N LEU A 590 6.62 27.50 19.70
CA LEU A 590 7.28 27.86 20.96
C LEU A 590 7.49 26.62 21.85
N ASP A 591 6.55 25.68 21.85
CA ASP A 591 6.66 24.40 22.54
C ASP A 591 7.84 23.59 21.97
N ALA A 592 7.98 23.51 20.64
CA ALA A 592 9.09 22.83 19.99
C ALA A 592 10.45 23.48 20.30
N TRP A 593 10.57 24.82 20.19
CA TRP A 593 11.80 25.53 20.57
C TRP A 593 12.15 25.33 22.06
N THR A 594 11.14 25.31 22.93
CA THR A 594 11.34 25.07 24.36
C THR A 594 11.82 23.65 24.63
N HIS A 595 11.14 22.66 24.05
CA HIS A 595 11.46 21.25 24.23
C HIS A 595 12.84 20.90 23.67
N LEU A 596 13.24 21.47 22.53
CA LEU A 596 14.56 21.24 21.93
C LEU A 596 15.66 22.12 22.53
N GLY A 597 15.32 22.98 23.49
CA GLY A 597 16.27 23.85 24.19
C GLY A 597 16.91 24.88 23.26
N SER A 598 16.19 25.34 22.23
CA SER A 598 16.67 26.35 21.29
C SER A 598 16.97 27.67 22.01
N PRO A 599 18.09 28.35 21.67
CA PRO A 599 18.46 29.61 22.32
C PRO A 599 17.58 30.77 21.84
N ILE A 600 17.28 31.74 22.72
CA ILE A 600 16.66 33.02 22.32
C ILE A 600 17.76 33.97 21.80
N TYR A 601 17.59 34.52 20.60
CA TYR A 601 18.49 35.56 20.10
C TYR A 601 18.18 36.90 20.78
N ARG A 602 19.11 37.40 21.62
CA ARG A 602 19.07 38.81 22.08
C ARG A 602 19.70 39.72 21.02
N VAL A 603 18.93 40.67 20.51
CA VAL A 603 19.46 41.89 19.89
C VAL A 603 19.87 42.83 21.03
N GLY A 604 21.04 42.61 21.65
CA GLY A 604 21.49 43.45 22.75
C GLY A 604 22.88 43.12 23.30
N SER A 605 23.84 44.02 23.04
CA SER A 605 25.14 44.24 23.70
C SER A 605 25.75 43.04 24.46
N GLY A 606 26.71 42.36 23.83
CA GLY A 606 27.61 41.43 24.51
C GLY A 606 28.36 42.12 25.65
N GLY A 607 28.00 41.79 26.89
CA GLY A 607 28.62 42.43 28.06
C GLY A 607 28.21 41.88 29.43
N SER A 608 27.11 41.13 29.55
CA SER A 608 26.79 40.40 30.78
C SER A 608 27.00 38.91 30.55
N GLY A 609 27.88 38.28 31.33
CA GLY A 609 28.13 36.83 31.33
C GLY A 609 26.94 35.99 31.82
N SER A 610 25.73 36.28 31.35
CA SER A 610 24.54 35.46 31.51
C SER A 610 24.53 34.39 30.41
N GLU A 611 24.34 33.14 30.81
CA GLU A 611 24.00 32.05 29.89
C GLU A 611 22.87 32.52 28.95
N LEU A 612 22.94 32.15 27.67
CA LEU A 612 21.87 32.46 26.71
C LEU A 612 20.55 31.95 27.28
N ASP A 613 19.58 32.83 27.51
CA ASP A 613 18.26 32.44 28.00
C ASP A 613 17.64 31.43 27.02
N ALA A 614 17.25 30.25 27.50
CA ALA A 614 16.53 29.25 26.72
C ALA A 614 15.05 29.63 26.60
N TRP A 615 14.37 29.21 25.54
CA TRP A 615 12.94 29.49 25.35
C TRP A 615 12.06 29.09 26.54
N GLY A 616 12.39 28.01 27.25
CA GLY A 616 11.68 27.58 28.47
C GLY A 616 11.74 28.55 29.66
N ASN A 617 12.64 29.53 29.66
CA ASN A 617 12.67 30.58 30.69
C ASN A 617 11.60 31.67 30.42
N VAL A 618 11.08 31.75 29.20
CA VAL A 618 10.11 32.77 28.74
C VAL A 618 8.75 32.12 28.46
N HIS A 619 8.74 31.04 27.68
CA HIS A 619 7.58 30.22 27.36
C HIS A 619 7.17 29.37 28.57
N GLN A 620 5.90 29.42 28.97
CA GLN A 620 5.37 28.95 30.27
C GLN A 620 5.96 29.62 31.53
N GLY A 621 6.72 30.71 31.38
CA GLY A 621 6.99 31.64 32.47
C GLY A 621 5.75 32.49 32.81
N TYR A 622 5.88 33.40 33.79
CA TYR A 622 4.79 34.32 34.19
C TYR A 622 4.16 35.10 33.02
N PHE A 623 4.90 35.31 31.92
CA PHE A 623 4.46 36.01 30.71
C PHE A 623 4.08 35.08 29.53
N GLY A 624 4.21 33.76 29.67
CA GLY A 624 4.12 32.79 28.56
C GLY A 624 2.88 31.89 28.54
N HIS A 625 1.92 32.08 29.45
CA HIS A 625 0.66 31.32 29.44
C HIS A 625 -0.36 31.90 28.46
N THR A 626 -1.07 31.03 27.75
CA THR A 626 -2.11 31.38 26.74
C THR A 626 -3.44 31.81 27.37
N GLU A 627 -3.65 31.53 28.66
CA GLU A 627 -4.74 32.08 29.48
C GLU A 627 -4.21 32.38 30.89
N PRO A 628 -4.61 33.49 31.54
CA PRO A 628 -4.39 33.66 32.97
C PRO A 628 -5.12 32.54 33.73
N PRO A 629 -4.68 32.17 34.96
CA PRO A 629 -5.40 31.20 35.78
C PRO A 629 -6.88 31.57 35.86
N ARG A 630 -7.76 30.65 35.44
CA ARG A 630 -9.22 30.90 35.34
C ARG A 630 -9.85 31.31 36.68
N TYR A 631 -9.19 30.99 37.79
CA TYR A 631 -9.52 31.47 39.14
C TYR A 631 -8.33 31.23 40.08
N VAL A 632 -7.94 32.24 40.86
CA VAL A 632 -7.05 32.09 42.02
C VAL A 632 -7.94 32.08 43.27
N VAL A 633 -7.96 30.97 44.01
CA VAL A 633 -8.75 30.82 45.25
C VAL A 633 -7.84 30.44 46.42
N GLY A 634 -8.17 30.93 47.62
CA GLY A 634 -7.40 30.73 48.86
C GLY A 634 -6.40 31.85 49.14
N ASP A 635 -5.39 31.57 49.96
CA ASP A 635 -4.41 32.56 50.48
C ASP A 635 -3.56 33.27 49.41
N TYR A 636 -3.64 32.81 48.15
CA TYR A 636 -3.01 33.42 46.98
C TYR A 636 -3.91 34.40 46.23
N SER A 637 -5.19 34.52 46.61
CA SER A 637 -6.07 35.58 46.11
C SER A 637 -5.57 36.93 46.64
N PRO A 638 -5.47 37.99 45.81
CA PRO A 638 -5.13 39.32 46.29
C PRO A 638 -6.09 39.73 47.42
N SER A 639 -5.57 40.32 48.51
CA SER A 639 -6.45 40.91 49.53
C SER A 639 -7.30 42.02 48.91
N ASP A 640 -8.45 42.33 49.50
CA ASP A 640 -9.34 43.40 49.01
C ASP A 640 -8.61 44.75 48.86
N ASP A 641 -7.49 44.94 49.56
CA ASP A 641 -6.63 46.13 49.50
C ASP A 641 -5.91 46.30 48.16
N PHE A 642 -5.84 45.27 47.31
CA PHE A 642 -5.20 45.31 45.99
C PHE A 642 -6.16 45.63 44.84
N LYS A 643 -7.48 45.75 45.09
CA LYS A 643 -8.46 46.18 44.08
C LYS A 643 -8.23 47.65 43.70
N GLY A 644 -7.79 47.90 42.46
CA GLY A 644 -7.52 49.25 41.95
C GLY A 644 -6.04 49.68 41.95
N SER A 645 -5.12 48.77 42.30
CA SER A 645 -3.69 48.96 42.09
C SER A 645 -3.37 48.90 40.58
N PRO A 646 -2.37 49.64 40.06
CA PRO A 646 -2.02 49.68 38.62
C PRO A 646 -1.63 48.31 38.02
N PHE A 647 -1.50 47.27 38.83
CA PHE A 647 -1.19 45.89 38.42
C PHE A 647 -2.39 44.91 38.52
N TYR A 648 -3.59 45.36 38.90
CA TYR A 648 -4.77 44.49 39.01
C TYR A 648 -6.08 45.23 38.71
N SER A 649 -6.74 44.90 37.60
CA SER A 649 -7.89 45.67 37.08
C SER A 649 -9.21 45.41 37.82
N GLY A 650 -9.27 44.44 38.73
CA GLY A 650 -10.45 44.17 39.57
C GLY A 650 -11.73 43.86 38.80
N THR A 651 -11.64 43.57 37.50
CA THR A 651 -12.79 43.23 36.65
C THR A 651 -12.98 41.70 36.69
N PRO A 652 -14.18 41.19 36.98
CA PRO A 652 -14.49 39.79 36.69
C PRO A 652 -14.30 39.58 35.19
N LEU A 653 -13.45 38.63 34.81
CA LEU A 653 -13.25 38.25 33.41
C LEU A 653 -14.51 37.53 32.93
N GLU A 654 -15.31 38.19 32.08
CA GLU A 654 -16.34 37.55 31.24
C GLU A 654 -15.73 37.00 29.95
#